data_AF-A0A176VSB2-F1
#
_entry.id   AF-A0A176VSB2-F1
#
_cell.length_a   1.000
_cell.length_b   1.000
_cell.length_c   1.000
_cell.angle_alpha   90.00
_cell.angle_beta   90.00
_cell.angle_gamma   90.00
#
_symmetry.space_group_name_H-M   'P 1'
#
loop_
_entity.id
_entity.type
_entity.pdbx_description
1 polymer ?
#
loop_
_entity_poly.entity_id
_entity_poly.type
_entity_poly.pdbx_seq_one_letter_code
_entity_poly.pdbx_strand_id
1 'polypeptide(L)'
;MWDEEMELQDAKVGQSFSPGSLILLSRPGNGGASSIHLLTAQQDVLLDSEVNATKATEAGRLAAGNMGPRVSAMLLPVVLALVWSVSAQAPAPTEVRIACGTKEKYQTPERLWDKDWGYTGGSVGNLTAEKQRDSDFTHLRYWTMTDGPNNCYNITVPNGHYVFRFFFSFGQADNSNREPQFDVSLEGTLAYSLKPAWSNTDDTSYADSLLFVDDGTATACFHSTGHGNPAVVTIEILQLYEDAYDLGFGHWNHHYLLNAMSRVSCGAGKDAYGTTLGADPWGGDRYWSRDVYKYEGDNIATVETTQPIRNVNIRPQFYPEAIYQGATITKFGGSVSYAFPIEPSQNYSIWLHFAEIGDLGITAPGQRVFDVLYNDEVLFPDVDIYALAGGPNAAVVLNKTLLVDGKALTLKFKPKVGDILVCAIEVYQVVEREFPTKASDVWALKALKYPMGIPPRMGWIGDPCVPQEHPWDGIACRLDYGQKSRLITGLELQNEGLRGILTNDISQLVYLDHINLNDNSISGPIPASIGNLNSLTRLDLANNKFNGTIPEALGRLDKLTELYLQNNELTGRVPATLAAGPVRGASFNFVGNPDLCGIPGLKACKRLSAGAIFGIIIGVLLGSGFLVLCGVVVWKRRENIARAHKIMSPREAPYAASHTRANAPVKDVQLSRFGSFTEQRLMSVSGGSAPQSPKV
;
A
#
# COMPACT_ATOMS: atom_id res chain seq x y z
N MET A 1 -4.73 36.06 -16.60
CA MET A 1 -5.41 37.37 -16.70
C MET A 1 -6.88 37.10 -16.57
N TRP A 2 -7.53 37.87 -15.69
CA TRP A 2 -8.89 37.75 -15.16
C TRP A 2 -9.04 36.74 -14.01
N ASP A 3 -8.67 37.27 -12.83
CA ASP A 3 -9.20 36.95 -11.52
C ASP A 3 -10.70 37.25 -11.45
N GLU A 4 -11.45 36.47 -10.67
CA GLU A 4 -12.61 36.97 -9.94
C GLU A 4 -12.78 36.12 -8.66
N GLU A 5 -12.37 36.72 -7.54
CA GLU A 5 -12.85 36.41 -6.19
C GLU A 5 -14.36 36.57 -6.15
N MET A 6 -15.07 35.66 -5.47
CA MET A 6 -16.44 35.92 -5.04
C MET A 6 -16.56 35.62 -3.54
N GLU A 7 -16.54 36.70 -2.76
CA GLU A 7 -16.98 36.75 -1.36
C GLU A 7 -18.42 36.24 -1.23
N LEU A 8 -18.67 35.38 -0.25
CA LEU A 8 -20.01 35.04 0.22
C LEU A 8 -20.25 35.80 1.53
N GLN A 9 -20.98 36.92 1.44
CA GLN A 9 -21.58 37.59 2.59
C GLN A 9 -22.96 37.01 2.92
N ASP A 10 -23.20 36.94 4.23
CA ASP A 10 -24.41 36.66 4.99
C ASP A 10 -25.77 36.74 4.28
N ALA A 11 -26.53 35.65 4.40
CA ALA A 11 -27.99 35.69 4.40
C ALA A 11 -28.55 34.83 5.55
N LYS A 12 -29.09 35.51 6.57
CA LYS A 12 -29.92 34.90 7.62
C LYS A 12 -31.41 34.98 7.24
N VAL A 13 -32.13 33.97 7.73
CA VAL A 13 -33.59 33.84 7.94
C VAL A 13 -34.38 33.05 6.89
N GLY A 14 -34.51 31.74 7.15
CA GLY A 14 -35.77 31.10 7.55
C GLY A 14 -36.85 30.87 6.49
N GLN A 15 -36.93 29.64 5.96
CA GLN A 15 -38.19 28.95 5.62
C GLN A 15 -37.97 27.45 5.39
N SER A 16 -38.90 26.63 5.90
CA SER A 16 -38.93 25.16 5.82
C SER A 16 -39.36 24.66 4.43
N PHE A 17 -38.73 23.60 3.92
CA PHE A 17 -39.21 22.84 2.77
C PHE A 17 -39.44 21.36 3.13
N SER A 18 -40.63 20.85 2.81
CA SER A 18 -41.03 19.44 2.92
C SER A 18 -40.52 18.60 1.72
N PRO A 19 -40.37 17.27 1.84
CA PRO A 19 -39.81 16.43 0.79
C PRO A 19 -40.79 16.32 -0.39
N GLY A 20 -40.32 16.62 -1.61
CA GLY A 20 -41.10 16.45 -2.85
C GLY A 20 -41.11 17.62 -3.84
N SER A 21 -40.21 18.60 -3.73
CA SER A 21 -40.15 19.72 -4.68
C SER A 21 -39.03 19.54 -5.71
N LEU A 22 -39.43 19.41 -6.99
CA LEU A 22 -38.55 19.34 -8.16
C LEU A 22 -38.10 20.76 -8.53
N ILE A 23 -36.80 21.06 -8.47
CA ILE A 23 -36.26 22.36 -8.91
C ILE A 23 -35.85 22.26 -10.39
N LEU A 24 -36.58 22.94 -11.26
CA LEU A 24 -36.25 23.15 -12.67
C LEU A 24 -35.26 24.32 -12.80
N LEU A 25 -34.01 24.04 -13.16
CA LEU A 25 -33.05 25.05 -13.59
C LEU A 25 -33.03 25.11 -15.13
N SER A 26 -33.66 26.13 -15.71
CA SER A 26 -33.57 26.41 -17.15
C SER A 26 -32.31 27.24 -17.45
N ARG A 27 -31.46 26.77 -18.38
CA ARG A 27 -30.47 27.62 -19.07
C ARG A 27 -31.10 28.20 -20.35
N PRO A 28 -30.84 29.47 -20.71
CA PRO A 28 -31.26 30.01 -21.98
C PRO A 28 -30.43 29.40 -23.12
N GLY A 29 -31.12 28.81 -24.10
CA GLY A 29 -30.50 28.19 -25.27
C GLY A 29 -30.22 29.18 -26.39
N ASN A 30 -29.17 28.90 -27.17
CA ASN A 30 -29.08 29.28 -28.57
C ASN A 30 -29.34 28.03 -29.42
N GLY A 31 -30.21 28.18 -30.41
CA GLY A 31 -30.99 27.11 -31.03
C GLY A 31 -30.24 26.08 -31.88
N GLY A 32 -30.87 24.92 -32.02
CA GLY A 32 -30.51 23.88 -33.00
C GLY A 32 -31.06 22.51 -32.63
N ALA A 33 -32.23 22.17 -33.21
CA ALA A 33 -32.83 20.84 -33.40
C ALA A 33 -32.86 19.83 -32.22
N SER A 34 -34.08 19.57 -31.74
CA SER A 34 -34.44 18.53 -30.79
C SER A 34 -34.38 17.12 -31.41
N SER A 35 -33.67 16.20 -30.75
CA SER A 35 -33.93 14.76 -30.79
C SER A 35 -33.87 14.23 -29.37
N ILE A 36 -35.03 13.84 -28.84
CA ILE A 36 -35.22 13.24 -27.51
C ILE A 36 -34.89 11.75 -27.65
N HIS A 37 -33.76 11.31 -27.08
CA HIS A 37 -33.55 9.90 -26.78
C HIS A 37 -33.97 9.65 -25.33
N LEU A 38 -35.06 8.89 -25.15
CA LEU A 38 -35.45 8.30 -23.88
C LEU A 38 -34.38 7.26 -23.50
N LEU A 39 -33.60 7.53 -22.46
CA LEU A 39 -32.85 6.52 -21.73
C LEU A 39 -33.57 6.32 -20.40
N THR A 40 -34.44 5.31 -20.36
CA THR A 40 -35.04 4.81 -19.12
C THR A 40 -33.97 4.05 -18.34
N ALA A 41 -33.57 4.58 -17.18
CA ALA A 41 -32.83 3.82 -16.20
C ALA A 41 -33.77 2.79 -15.57
N GLN A 42 -33.47 1.53 -15.82
CA GLN A 42 -34.17 0.36 -15.30
C GLN A 42 -33.73 0.18 -13.83
N GLN A 43 -34.69 0.33 -12.91
CA GLN A 43 -34.49 0.13 -11.48
C GLN A 43 -35.02 -1.26 -11.14
N ASP A 44 -34.12 -2.22 -10.92
CA ASP A 44 -34.46 -3.56 -10.47
C ASP A 44 -34.90 -3.51 -9.00
N VAL A 45 -36.20 -3.74 -8.80
CA VAL A 45 -36.85 -3.95 -7.51
C VAL A 45 -36.93 -5.46 -7.30
N LEU A 46 -36.14 -5.98 -6.34
CA LEU A 46 -36.32 -7.32 -5.80
C LEU A 46 -37.41 -7.27 -4.74
N LEU A 47 -38.60 -7.76 -5.11
CA LEU A 47 -39.69 -8.09 -4.18
C LEU A 47 -39.64 -9.59 -3.92
N ASP A 48 -39.50 -9.95 -2.65
CA ASP A 48 -39.67 -11.30 -2.12
C ASP A 48 -41.08 -11.83 -2.42
N SER A 49 -41.13 -13.09 -2.83
CA SER A 49 -42.38 -13.84 -3.01
C SER A 49 -42.47 -14.94 -1.96
N GLU A 50 -43.20 -14.67 -0.88
CA GLU A 50 -43.81 -15.70 -0.04
C GLU A 50 -45.12 -16.13 -0.68
N VAL A 51 -45.21 -17.40 -1.11
CA VAL A 51 -46.48 -18.04 -1.49
C VAL A 51 -46.79 -19.12 -0.47
N ASN A 52 -47.79 -18.84 0.37
CA ASN A 52 -48.51 -19.83 1.16
C ASN A 52 -49.94 -19.89 0.63
N ALA A 53 -50.32 -21.00 0.00
CA ALA A 53 -51.71 -21.30 -0.32
C ALA A 53 -52.01 -22.77 0.03
N THR A 54 -52.89 -22.93 1.01
CA THR A 54 -53.44 -24.19 1.48
C THR A 54 -54.75 -24.53 0.74
N LYS A 55 -55.03 -25.85 0.68
CA LYS A 55 -56.33 -26.55 0.48
C LYS A 55 -56.95 -26.64 -0.92
N ALA A 56 -57.03 -27.89 -1.41
CA ALA A 56 -58.27 -28.58 -1.83
C ALA A 56 -57.94 -30.08 -2.09
N THR A 57 -58.29 -31.02 -1.21
CA THR A 57 -59.50 -31.90 -1.14
C THR A 57 -59.61 -33.03 -2.16
N GLU A 58 -59.99 -34.19 -1.61
CA GLU A 58 -60.53 -35.43 -2.21
C GLU A 58 -59.57 -36.35 -2.96
N ALA A 59 -59.73 -37.68 -2.99
CA ALA A 59 -60.39 -38.72 -2.18
C ALA A 59 -60.07 -40.01 -2.95
N GLY A 60 -59.68 -41.11 -2.29
CA GLY A 60 -59.46 -42.36 -3.02
C GLY A 60 -58.87 -43.49 -2.20
N ARG A 61 -59.75 -44.34 -1.68
CA ARG A 61 -59.50 -45.49 -0.80
C ARG A 61 -58.93 -46.73 -1.52
N LEU A 62 -58.24 -47.54 -0.70
CA LEU A 62 -58.30 -49.01 -0.57
C LEU A 62 -57.48 -49.94 -1.49
N ALA A 63 -56.63 -50.71 -0.79
CA ALA A 63 -56.59 -52.19 -0.73
C ALA A 63 -55.37 -52.91 -1.33
N ALA A 64 -54.86 -53.81 -0.49
CA ALA A 64 -53.71 -54.71 -0.65
C ALA A 64 -54.04 -55.96 -1.49
N GLY A 65 -52.98 -56.62 -2.02
CA GLY A 65 -53.09 -58.00 -2.50
C GLY A 65 -51.87 -58.50 -3.30
N ASN A 66 -51.19 -59.50 -2.74
CA ASN A 66 -50.05 -60.26 -3.27
C ASN A 66 -50.27 -60.94 -4.64
N MET A 67 -49.17 -61.06 -5.43
CA MET A 67 -48.58 -62.29 -6.00
C MET A 67 -47.85 -62.00 -7.34
N GLY A 68 -46.58 -62.42 -7.45
CA GLY A 68 -45.88 -62.57 -8.75
C GLY A 68 -46.36 -63.83 -9.51
N PRO A 69 -45.79 -64.20 -10.70
CA PRO A 69 -44.37 -64.02 -11.07
C PRO A 69 -44.03 -63.68 -12.55
N ARG A 70 -42.76 -63.25 -12.74
CA ARG A 70 -41.85 -63.38 -13.93
C ARG A 70 -42.24 -62.74 -15.28
N VAL A 71 -41.42 -61.80 -15.79
CA VAL A 71 -40.38 -61.98 -16.83
C VAL A 71 -39.87 -60.61 -17.36
N SER A 72 -38.54 -60.50 -17.51
CA SER A 72 -37.73 -59.60 -18.37
C SER A 72 -37.62 -58.09 -18.11
N ALA A 73 -36.43 -57.74 -17.59
CA ALA A 73 -35.43 -56.86 -18.21
C ALA A 73 -35.80 -55.41 -18.58
N MET A 74 -35.38 -54.48 -17.72
CA MET A 74 -34.59 -53.30 -18.14
C MET A 74 -33.88 -52.70 -16.92
N LEU A 75 -32.55 -52.69 -16.98
CA LEU A 75 -31.66 -52.03 -16.02
C LEU A 75 -31.71 -50.51 -16.27
N LEU A 76 -32.19 -49.73 -15.30
CA LEU A 76 -31.89 -48.31 -15.16
C LEU A 76 -31.03 -48.12 -13.90
N PRO A 77 -29.87 -47.42 -13.96
CA PRO A 77 -29.11 -47.13 -12.77
C PRO A 77 -29.78 -45.98 -12.02
N VAL A 78 -30.25 -46.25 -10.81
CA VAL A 78 -30.61 -45.21 -9.84
C VAL A 78 -29.31 -44.60 -9.33
N VAL A 79 -28.96 -43.43 -9.82
CA VAL A 79 -27.94 -42.57 -9.20
C VAL A 79 -28.57 -41.97 -7.96
N LEU A 80 -28.24 -42.53 -6.80
CA LEU A 80 -28.58 -41.95 -5.50
C LEU A 80 -27.68 -40.71 -5.31
N ALA A 81 -28.16 -39.54 -5.72
CA ALA A 81 -27.50 -38.28 -5.38
C ALA A 81 -27.77 -37.99 -3.90
N LEU A 82 -26.86 -38.45 -3.04
CA LEU A 82 -26.68 -37.92 -1.70
C LEU A 82 -26.30 -36.44 -1.85
N VAL A 83 -27.29 -35.55 -1.76
CA VAL A 83 -27.06 -34.12 -1.56
C VAL A 83 -26.49 -33.97 -0.15
N TRP A 84 -25.17 -34.01 -0.05
CA TRP A 84 -24.50 -33.44 1.10
C TRP A 84 -24.67 -31.93 0.95
N SER A 85 -25.64 -31.38 1.67
CA SER A 85 -25.67 -29.95 1.95
C SER A 85 -24.47 -29.64 2.83
N VAL A 86 -23.28 -29.58 2.23
CA VAL A 86 -22.15 -28.90 2.84
C VAL A 86 -22.56 -27.44 2.85
N SER A 87 -23.07 -26.96 4.00
CA SER A 87 -23.08 -25.53 4.28
C SER A 87 -21.64 -25.09 4.11
N ALA A 88 -21.34 -24.41 3.01
CA ALA A 88 -20.04 -23.80 2.82
C ALA A 88 -19.89 -22.75 3.93
N GLN A 89 -19.21 -23.12 5.01
CA GLN A 89 -18.78 -22.19 6.05
C GLN A 89 -18.06 -21.05 5.30
N ALA A 90 -18.44 -19.81 5.55
CA ALA A 90 -17.70 -18.67 5.02
C ALA A 90 -16.21 -18.87 5.32
N PRO A 91 -15.31 -18.55 4.39
CA PRO A 91 -13.88 -18.67 4.63
C PRO A 91 -13.51 -17.92 5.91
N ALA A 92 -12.52 -18.42 6.65
CA ALA A 92 -12.00 -17.69 7.80
C ALA A 92 -11.44 -16.33 7.34
N PRO A 93 -11.53 -15.28 8.18
CA PRO A 93 -10.94 -13.99 7.87
C PRO A 93 -9.42 -14.12 7.73
N THR A 94 -8.83 -13.27 6.90
CA THR A 94 -7.37 -13.17 6.80
C THR A 94 -6.80 -12.54 8.06
N GLU A 95 -5.83 -13.19 8.68
CA GLU A 95 -5.11 -12.67 9.83
C GLU A 95 -3.61 -12.71 9.57
N VAL A 96 -2.94 -11.57 9.70
CA VAL A 96 -1.48 -11.47 9.69
C VAL A 96 -1.03 -10.90 11.03
N ARG A 97 -0.11 -11.58 11.70
CA ARG A 97 0.41 -11.20 13.02
C ARG A 97 1.93 -11.31 12.99
N ILE A 98 2.63 -10.18 13.02
CA ILE A 98 4.09 -10.11 12.88
C ILE A 98 4.71 -9.75 14.22
N ALA A 99 5.61 -10.61 14.70
CA ALA A 99 6.47 -10.30 15.83
C ALA A 99 7.75 -9.62 15.31
N CYS A 100 7.81 -8.29 15.40
CA CYS A 100 8.90 -7.49 14.85
C CYS A 100 10.24 -7.83 15.53
N GLY A 101 11.32 -7.83 14.74
CA GLY A 101 12.66 -8.21 15.16
C GLY A 101 12.93 -9.72 15.24
N THR A 102 11.90 -10.57 15.18
CA THR A 102 12.08 -12.02 15.28
C THR A 102 12.45 -12.67 13.94
N LYS A 103 13.26 -13.73 13.97
CA LYS A 103 13.70 -14.46 12.76
C LYS A 103 12.84 -15.68 12.43
N GLU A 104 12.13 -16.21 13.42
CA GLU A 104 11.29 -17.40 13.34
C GLU A 104 9.91 -17.06 13.90
N LYS A 105 8.94 -17.96 13.68
CA LYS A 105 7.62 -17.80 14.27
C LYS A 105 7.73 -17.74 15.79
N TYR A 106 6.89 -16.93 16.42
CA TYR A 106 6.92 -16.65 17.85
C TYR A 106 5.59 -17.06 18.48
N GLN A 107 5.62 -17.89 19.52
CA GLN A 107 4.42 -18.38 20.19
C GLN A 107 4.23 -17.63 21.51
N THR A 108 3.10 -16.94 21.64
CA THR A 108 2.59 -16.41 22.91
C THR A 108 1.58 -17.41 23.50
N PRO A 109 1.20 -17.32 24.79
CA PRO A 109 0.20 -18.21 25.36
C PRO A 109 -1.12 -18.23 24.59
N GLU A 110 -1.49 -17.08 24.00
CA GLU A 110 -2.77 -16.89 23.33
C GLU A 110 -2.69 -17.12 21.82
N ARG A 111 -1.57 -16.77 21.17
CA ARG A 111 -1.48 -16.66 19.70
C ARG A 111 -0.14 -17.07 19.12
N LEU A 112 -0.18 -17.55 17.87
CA LEU A 112 1.01 -17.77 17.03
C LEU A 112 1.27 -16.50 16.19
N TRP A 113 2.52 -16.07 16.17
CA TRP A 113 3.00 -14.92 15.42
C TRP A 113 3.98 -15.36 14.34
N ASP A 114 3.89 -14.74 13.18
CA ASP A 114 4.87 -14.88 12.13
C ASP A 114 6.17 -14.13 12.48
N LYS A 115 7.26 -14.62 11.87
CA LYS A 115 8.56 -13.96 11.89
C LYS A 115 8.45 -12.55 11.32
N ASP A 116 9.44 -11.71 11.54
CA ASP A 116 9.48 -10.38 10.93
C ASP A 116 9.72 -10.44 9.40
N TRP A 117 8.85 -9.82 8.60
CA TRP A 117 8.95 -9.74 7.14
C TRP A 117 8.18 -8.54 6.58
N GLY A 118 8.44 -8.18 5.32
CA GLY A 118 7.73 -7.11 4.62
C GLY A 118 8.29 -5.70 4.87
N TYR A 119 9.26 -5.53 5.76
CA TYR A 119 9.88 -4.25 6.09
C TYR A 119 10.93 -3.77 5.07
N THR A 120 11.15 -2.46 5.03
CA THR A 120 12.27 -1.81 4.35
C THR A 120 13.32 -1.35 5.38
N GLY A 121 14.55 -1.84 5.26
CA GLY A 121 15.66 -1.41 6.13
C GLY A 121 15.46 -1.72 7.61
N GLY A 122 16.21 -1.02 8.46
CA GLY A 122 16.09 -1.09 9.91
C GLY A 122 16.88 -2.24 10.55
N SER A 123 17.01 -2.12 11.87
CA SER A 123 17.76 -3.01 12.75
C SER A 123 16.86 -3.64 13.80
N VAL A 124 17.38 -4.65 14.49
CA VAL A 124 16.66 -5.36 15.55
C VAL A 124 17.20 -4.92 16.91
N GLY A 125 16.29 -4.56 17.81
CA GLY A 125 16.56 -4.21 19.19
C GLY A 125 16.00 -5.26 20.15
N ASN A 126 16.57 -5.34 21.35
CA ASN A 126 16.04 -6.18 22.43
C ASN A 126 15.27 -5.29 23.42
N LEU A 127 14.11 -5.78 23.86
CA LEU A 127 13.33 -5.15 24.92
C LEU A 127 13.99 -5.38 26.29
N THR A 128 13.92 -4.39 27.18
CA THR A 128 14.38 -4.53 28.57
C THR A 128 13.34 -5.26 29.41
N ALA A 129 13.74 -5.91 30.51
CA ALA A 129 12.83 -6.67 31.36
C ALA A 129 11.65 -5.84 31.93
N GLU A 130 11.85 -4.52 32.11
CA GLU A 130 10.77 -3.60 32.51
C GLU A 130 9.73 -3.44 31.39
N LYS A 131 10.18 -3.30 30.13
CA LYS A 131 9.31 -3.13 28.96
C LYS A 131 8.75 -4.46 28.43
N GLN A 132 9.33 -5.60 28.83
CA GLN A 132 8.80 -6.94 28.56
C GLN A 132 7.67 -7.34 29.52
N ARG A 133 7.53 -6.69 30.68
CA ARG A 133 6.53 -7.12 31.67
C ARG A 133 5.09 -7.04 31.12
N ASP A 134 4.86 -6.07 30.25
CA ASP A 134 3.56 -5.78 29.66
C ASP A 134 3.45 -6.30 28.21
N SER A 135 4.46 -7.04 27.71
CA SER A 135 4.45 -7.63 26.38
C SER A 135 5.08 -9.01 26.37
N ASP A 136 4.43 -10.00 25.77
CA ASP A 136 5.01 -11.35 25.62
C ASP A 136 6.26 -11.38 24.72
N PHE A 137 6.73 -10.26 24.18
CA PHE A 137 7.80 -10.15 23.19
C PHE A 137 9.13 -9.74 23.81
N THR A 138 10.22 -10.13 23.15
CA THR A 138 11.59 -9.87 23.59
C THR A 138 12.40 -8.99 22.63
N HIS A 139 11.88 -8.77 21.42
CA HIS A 139 12.56 -8.06 20.34
C HIS A 139 11.64 -6.97 19.77
N LEU A 140 12.25 -6.00 19.08
CA LEU A 140 11.57 -4.97 18.31
C LEU A 140 12.34 -4.69 17.02
N ARG A 141 11.69 -4.08 16.03
CA ARG A 141 12.36 -3.45 14.89
C ARG A 141 12.45 -1.95 15.12
N TYR A 142 13.59 -1.36 14.77
CA TYR A 142 13.77 0.09 14.77
C TYR A 142 14.54 0.57 13.54
N TRP A 143 14.38 1.85 13.19
CA TRP A 143 15.08 2.48 12.08
C TRP A 143 15.91 3.66 12.54
N THR A 144 17.16 3.68 12.10
CA THR A 144 18.09 4.77 12.40
C THR A 144 18.02 5.84 11.33
N MET A 145 18.57 7.01 11.60
CA MET A 145 18.74 8.05 10.57
C MET A 145 19.55 7.57 9.34
N THR A 146 20.35 6.51 9.46
CA THR A 146 21.07 5.95 8.31
C THR A 146 20.19 5.16 7.35
N ASP A 147 19.05 4.66 7.84
CA ASP A 147 18.02 4.00 7.03
C ASP A 147 17.19 5.02 6.21
N GLY A 148 17.29 6.31 6.56
CA GLY A 148 16.47 7.38 6.00
C GLY A 148 15.28 7.73 6.89
N PRO A 149 14.59 8.85 6.60
CA PRO A 149 13.47 9.31 7.42
C PRO A 149 12.21 8.45 7.27
N ASN A 150 12.02 7.75 6.14
CA ASN A 150 10.81 6.99 5.82
C ASN A 150 11.12 5.50 5.69
N ASN A 151 10.38 4.64 6.39
CA ASN A 151 10.53 3.19 6.31
C ASN A 151 9.18 2.50 6.40
N CYS A 152 8.92 1.48 5.58
CA CYS A 152 7.60 0.88 5.47
C CYS A 152 7.62 -0.63 5.64
N TYR A 153 6.49 -1.16 6.09
CA TYR A 153 6.08 -2.55 5.90
C TYR A 153 5.11 -2.62 4.72
N ASN A 154 5.33 -3.56 3.82
CA ASN A 154 4.43 -3.89 2.71
C ASN A 154 4.04 -5.37 2.82
N ILE A 155 2.79 -5.63 3.15
CA ILE A 155 2.28 -6.94 3.55
C ILE A 155 1.17 -7.34 2.59
N THR A 156 1.35 -8.45 1.87
CA THR A 156 0.34 -8.93 0.92
C THR A 156 -0.88 -9.48 1.66
N VAL A 157 -2.05 -8.93 1.35
CA VAL A 157 -3.36 -9.34 1.89
C VAL A 157 -4.41 -9.29 0.77
N PRO A 158 -5.56 -9.98 0.89
CA PRO A 158 -6.69 -9.74 -0.01
C PRO A 158 -7.18 -8.29 0.05
N ASN A 159 -7.88 -7.84 -1.00
CA ASN A 159 -8.63 -6.59 -0.91
C ASN A 159 -9.73 -6.74 0.14
N GLY A 160 -9.95 -5.70 0.94
CA GLY A 160 -10.96 -5.75 1.99
C GLY A 160 -10.76 -4.71 3.07
N HIS A 161 -11.62 -4.77 4.08
CA HIS A 161 -11.58 -3.92 5.26
C HIS A 161 -10.77 -4.60 6.37
N TYR A 162 -9.85 -3.87 7.02
CA TYR A 162 -8.92 -4.43 8.00
C TYR A 162 -8.81 -3.57 9.25
N VAL A 163 -8.54 -4.22 10.39
CA VAL A 163 -7.91 -3.59 11.55
C VAL A 163 -6.40 -3.68 11.38
N PHE A 164 -5.72 -2.54 11.40
CA PHE A 164 -4.29 -2.43 11.58
C PHE A 164 -4.02 -2.13 13.05
N ARG A 165 -3.17 -2.94 13.67
CA ARG A 165 -2.85 -2.81 15.08
C ARG A 165 -1.35 -2.85 15.30
N PHE A 166 -0.89 -1.95 16.16
CA PHE A 166 0.50 -1.82 16.52
C PHE A 166 0.67 -1.84 18.03
N PHE A 167 1.70 -2.55 18.48
CA PHE A 167 2.25 -2.34 19.81
C PHE A 167 3.63 -1.69 19.67
N PHE A 168 3.78 -0.53 20.30
CA PHE A 168 5.00 0.26 20.30
C PHE A 168 5.74 0.10 21.62
N SER A 169 7.05 -0.02 21.52
CA SER A 169 7.95 0.04 22.66
C SER A 169 9.34 0.41 22.15
N PHE A 170 10.23 0.76 23.07
CA PHE A 170 11.60 1.13 22.78
C PHE A 170 12.51 0.62 23.88
N GLY A 171 13.78 0.49 23.55
CA GLY A 171 14.79 -0.07 24.44
C GLY A 171 16.11 0.69 24.39
N GLN A 172 17.13 0.05 24.96
CA GLN A 172 18.44 0.66 25.10
C GLN A 172 19.21 0.69 23.77
N ALA A 173 19.10 -0.37 22.97
CA ALA A 173 19.87 -0.52 21.73
C ALA A 173 19.37 0.43 20.62
N ASP A 174 18.06 0.64 20.55
CA ASP A 174 17.39 1.48 19.57
C ASP A 174 17.36 2.94 19.97
N ASN A 175 17.15 3.26 21.25
CA ASN A 175 16.91 4.64 21.67
C ASN A 175 17.62 5.07 22.96
N SER A 176 18.52 4.25 23.51
CA SER A 176 19.14 4.51 24.82
C SER A 176 18.11 4.75 25.93
N ASN A 177 16.97 4.03 25.89
CA ASN A 177 15.83 4.20 26.80
C ASN A 177 15.23 5.61 26.82
N ARG A 178 15.42 6.40 25.75
CA ARG A 178 14.70 7.66 25.56
C ARG A 178 13.51 7.42 24.67
N GLU A 179 12.36 7.94 25.04
CA GLU A 179 11.14 7.79 24.26
C GLU A 179 11.30 8.45 22.87
N PRO A 180 11.20 7.68 21.77
CA PRO A 180 11.26 8.25 20.43
C PRO A 180 9.93 8.90 20.06
N GLN A 181 9.95 9.93 19.23
CA GLN A 181 8.75 10.49 18.61
C GLN A 181 8.82 10.25 17.11
N PHE A 182 7.73 9.75 16.54
CA PHE A 182 7.65 9.42 15.13
C PHE A 182 6.19 9.37 14.69
N ASP A 183 5.99 9.49 13.38
CA ASP A 183 4.67 9.42 12.78
C ASP A 183 4.49 8.06 12.09
N VAL A 184 3.24 7.62 12.00
CA VAL A 184 2.85 6.39 11.32
C VAL A 184 1.77 6.72 10.31
N SER A 185 2.00 6.38 9.04
CA SER A 185 0.99 6.44 8.00
C SER A 185 0.55 5.04 7.58
N LEU A 186 -0.73 4.92 7.22
CA LEU A 186 -1.36 3.70 6.72
C LEU A 186 -1.95 4.01 5.36
N GLU A 187 -1.64 3.18 4.35
CA GLU A 187 -2.07 3.40 2.97
C GLU A 187 -1.78 4.84 2.46
N GLY A 188 -0.65 5.39 2.88
CA GLY A 188 -0.21 6.75 2.52
C GLY A 188 -0.87 7.88 3.31
N THR A 189 -1.83 7.62 4.20
CA THR A 189 -2.48 8.66 5.03
C THR A 189 -1.88 8.68 6.42
N LEU A 190 -1.55 9.86 6.96
CA LEU A 190 -1.08 9.99 8.34
C LEU A 190 -2.15 9.49 9.33
N ALA A 191 -1.84 8.41 10.06
CA ALA A 191 -2.75 7.80 11.02
C ALA A 191 -2.43 8.23 12.45
N TYR A 192 -1.15 8.23 12.84
CA TYR A 192 -0.73 8.51 14.21
C TYR A 192 0.51 9.39 14.27
N SER A 193 0.56 10.21 15.32
CA SER A 193 1.77 10.89 15.78
C SER A 193 2.06 10.48 17.21
N LEU A 194 3.16 9.76 17.43
CA LEU A 194 3.59 9.36 18.78
C LEU A 194 4.24 10.56 19.48
N LYS A 195 3.39 11.36 20.13
CA LYS A 195 3.76 12.56 20.91
C LYS A 195 4.43 12.18 22.24
N PRO A 196 5.19 13.09 22.89
CA PRO A 196 5.80 12.80 24.19
C PRO A 196 4.81 12.22 25.20
N ALA A 197 5.29 11.33 26.07
CA ALA A 197 4.55 10.56 27.05
C ALA A 197 3.66 9.43 26.50
N TRP A 198 3.78 9.04 25.22
CA TRP A 198 3.03 7.91 24.66
C TRP A 198 3.34 6.57 25.36
N SER A 199 4.49 6.44 26.01
CA SER A 199 4.89 5.21 26.71
C SER A 199 4.54 5.19 28.20
N ASN A 200 3.81 6.20 28.70
CA ASN A 200 3.44 6.30 30.11
C ASN A 200 2.23 5.42 30.48
N THR A 201 1.39 5.07 29.51
CA THR A 201 0.22 4.22 29.71
C THR A 201 0.13 3.15 28.63
N ASP A 202 -0.48 2.02 28.95
CA ASP A 202 -0.67 0.92 28.00
C ASP A 202 -1.60 1.34 26.84
N ASP A 203 -2.62 2.14 27.14
CA ASP A 203 -3.58 2.67 26.15
C ASP A 203 -2.92 3.56 25.09
N THR A 204 -1.74 4.14 25.38
CA THR A 204 -1.04 5.07 24.46
C THR A 204 0.17 4.43 23.76
N SER A 205 0.61 3.25 24.21
CA SER A 205 1.64 2.45 23.52
C SER A 205 1.04 1.48 22.48
N TYR A 206 -0.28 1.53 22.33
CA TYR A 206 -1.08 0.69 21.48
C TYR A 206 -1.91 1.55 20.51
N ALA A 207 -2.00 1.14 19.25
CA ALA A 207 -2.73 1.88 18.22
C ALA A 207 -3.50 0.96 17.27
N ASP A 208 -4.76 1.28 17.01
CA ASP A 208 -5.69 0.48 16.20
C ASP A 208 -6.42 1.35 15.17
N SER A 209 -6.19 1.12 13.88
CA SER A 209 -6.92 1.80 12.79
C SER A 209 -7.77 0.82 12.01
N LEU A 210 -8.92 1.27 11.52
CA LEU A 210 -9.74 0.54 10.57
C LEU A 210 -9.72 1.25 9.23
N LEU A 211 -9.37 0.52 8.16
CA LEU A 211 -9.34 1.05 6.80
C LEU A 211 -9.41 -0.04 5.75
N PHE A 212 -9.80 0.35 4.54
CA PHE A 212 -9.87 -0.53 3.38
C PHE A 212 -8.53 -0.58 2.64
N VAL A 213 -8.12 -1.79 2.22
CA VAL A 213 -6.96 -2.05 1.38
C VAL A 213 -7.44 -2.39 -0.04
N ASP A 214 -7.04 -1.56 -1.01
CA ASP A 214 -7.61 -1.55 -2.36
C ASP A 214 -6.76 -2.33 -3.39
N ASP A 215 -5.47 -2.55 -3.13
CA ASP A 215 -4.49 -3.06 -4.11
C ASP A 215 -3.83 -4.41 -3.74
N GLY A 216 -4.30 -5.02 -2.65
CA GLY A 216 -3.80 -6.28 -2.12
C GLY A 216 -2.47 -6.18 -1.37
N THR A 217 -2.02 -4.96 -1.04
CA THR A 217 -0.83 -4.71 -0.23
C THR A 217 -1.16 -3.75 0.90
N ALA A 218 -1.22 -4.27 2.12
CA ALA A 218 -1.29 -3.46 3.31
C ALA A 218 0.06 -2.77 3.56
N THR A 219 0.09 -1.44 3.49
CA THR A 219 1.27 -0.61 3.70
C THR A 219 1.15 0.22 4.98
N ALA A 220 2.15 0.07 5.85
CA ALA A 220 2.33 0.90 7.05
C ALA A 220 3.74 1.51 7.03
N CYS A 221 3.83 2.84 7.04
CA CYS A 221 5.10 3.56 7.00
C CYS A 221 5.35 4.30 8.32
N PHE A 222 6.60 4.29 8.74
CA PHE A 222 7.13 4.89 9.96
C PHE A 222 8.05 6.04 9.56
N HIS A 223 7.74 7.23 10.03
CA HIS A 223 8.38 8.47 9.64
C HIS A 223 9.11 9.10 10.82
N SER A 224 10.42 9.27 10.68
CA SER A 224 11.25 9.90 11.71
C SER A 224 10.96 11.38 11.82
N THR A 225 10.70 11.86 13.03
CA THR A 225 10.62 13.30 13.34
C THR A 225 11.98 13.88 13.76
N GLY A 226 13.04 13.06 13.76
CA GLY A 226 14.37 13.42 14.26
C GLY A 226 14.54 13.29 15.78
N HIS A 227 13.48 12.94 16.52
CA HIS A 227 13.49 12.80 17.97
C HIS A 227 13.57 11.32 18.41
N GLY A 228 14.65 10.65 18.02
CA GLY A 228 14.83 9.22 18.27
C GLY A 228 14.53 8.37 17.03
N ASN A 229 14.69 7.06 17.19
CA ASN A 229 14.52 6.07 16.14
C ASN A 229 13.10 5.48 16.22
N PRO A 230 12.30 5.55 15.13
CA PRO A 230 11.03 4.86 15.07
C PRO A 230 11.18 3.38 15.42
N ALA A 231 10.25 2.83 16.20
CA ALA A 231 10.35 1.48 16.72
C ALA A 231 8.97 0.81 16.83
N VAL A 232 8.90 -0.49 16.52
CA VAL A 232 7.66 -1.28 16.58
C VAL A 232 7.96 -2.70 17.07
N VAL A 233 7.08 -3.22 17.93
CA VAL A 233 7.20 -4.56 18.52
C VAL A 233 6.30 -5.56 17.79
N THR A 234 5.07 -5.15 17.47
CA THR A 234 4.13 -6.00 16.74
C THR A 234 3.35 -5.23 15.69
N ILE A 235 2.95 -5.96 14.65
CA ILE A 235 1.99 -5.50 13.63
C ILE A 235 0.95 -6.59 13.46
N GLU A 236 -0.33 -6.26 13.57
CA GLU A 236 -1.44 -7.14 13.23
C GLU A 236 -2.30 -6.50 12.13
N ILE A 237 -2.69 -7.30 11.13
CA ILE A 237 -3.61 -6.91 10.07
C ILE A 237 -4.71 -7.98 10.04
N LEU A 238 -5.89 -7.60 10.53
CA LEU A 238 -6.99 -8.53 10.81
C LEU A 238 -8.21 -8.15 9.98
N GLN A 239 -8.67 -9.06 9.13
CA GLN A 239 -9.77 -8.80 8.21
C GLN A 239 -11.10 -8.64 8.93
N LEU A 240 -11.85 -7.61 8.52
CA LEU A 240 -13.21 -7.33 8.92
C LEU A 240 -14.17 -7.61 7.76
N TYR A 241 -15.46 -7.65 8.07
CA TYR A 241 -16.48 -7.51 7.03
C TYR A 241 -16.39 -6.11 6.39
N GLU A 242 -16.64 -6.05 5.08
CA GLU A 242 -16.54 -4.81 4.31
C GLU A 242 -17.49 -3.71 4.81
N ASP A 243 -18.66 -4.10 5.33
CA ASP A 243 -19.71 -3.21 5.87
C ASP A 243 -19.62 -2.96 7.38
N ALA A 244 -18.62 -3.53 8.07
CA ALA A 244 -18.42 -3.26 9.50
C ALA A 244 -18.05 -1.80 9.75
N TYR A 245 -18.61 -1.15 10.78
CA TYR A 245 -18.40 0.27 11.13
C TYR A 245 -18.97 1.29 10.13
N ASP A 246 -20.09 0.97 9.49
CA ASP A 246 -20.80 1.93 8.66
C ASP A 246 -21.14 3.25 9.38
N LEU A 247 -20.58 4.34 8.87
CA LEU A 247 -20.82 5.71 9.33
C LEU A 247 -22.16 6.29 8.83
N GLY A 248 -22.91 5.53 8.03
CA GLY A 248 -24.20 5.94 7.47
C GLY A 248 -24.08 6.72 6.15
N PHE A 249 -22.88 6.78 5.57
CA PHE A 249 -22.62 7.37 4.25
C PHE A 249 -22.14 6.26 3.32
N GLY A 250 -22.82 6.04 2.19
CA GLY A 250 -22.45 4.96 1.26
C GLY A 250 -20.99 5.04 0.83
N HIS A 251 -20.29 3.89 0.81
CA HIS A 251 -18.85 3.76 0.49
C HIS A 251 -17.88 4.53 1.40
N TRP A 252 -18.23 4.76 2.67
CA TRP A 252 -17.36 5.45 3.64
C TRP A 252 -15.98 4.78 3.81
N ASN A 253 -15.91 3.45 3.78
CA ASN A 253 -14.72 2.64 4.08
C ASN A 253 -13.54 2.88 3.10
N HIS A 254 -13.81 3.32 1.87
CA HIS A 254 -12.75 3.68 0.91
C HIS A 254 -12.26 5.13 1.06
N HIS A 255 -13.01 5.98 1.77
CA HIS A 255 -12.74 7.42 1.89
C HIS A 255 -12.16 7.81 3.23
N TYR A 256 -12.38 7.02 4.27
CA TYR A 256 -11.96 7.32 5.62
C TYR A 256 -11.15 6.17 6.21
N LEU A 257 -10.21 6.52 7.08
CA LEU A 257 -9.68 5.62 8.09
C LEU A 257 -10.24 6.02 9.45
N LEU A 258 -10.47 5.03 10.31
CA LEU A 258 -10.97 5.23 11.67
C LEU A 258 -9.88 4.86 12.67
N ASN A 259 -9.31 5.83 13.37
CA ASN A 259 -8.38 5.54 14.47
C ASN A 259 -9.19 5.31 15.75
N ALA A 260 -9.02 4.15 16.37
CA ALA A 260 -9.65 3.83 17.64
C ALA A 260 -8.97 4.63 18.76
N MET A 261 -9.64 5.66 19.26
CA MET A 261 -9.17 6.46 20.39
C MET A 261 -9.43 5.76 21.72
N SER A 262 -10.58 5.06 21.81
CA SER A 262 -10.91 4.28 23.00
C SER A 262 -11.91 3.19 22.68
N ARG A 263 -11.74 2.03 23.32
CA ARG A 263 -12.72 0.94 23.41
C ARG A 263 -12.82 0.50 24.85
N VAL A 264 -13.97 0.75 25.45
CA VAL A 264 -14.19 0.57 26.88
C VAL A 264 -15.33 -0.42 27.11
N SER A 265 -15.05 -1.50 27.82
CA SER A 265 -16.04 -2.42 28.38
C SER A 265 -16.42 -1.96 29.79
N CYS A 266 -17.64 -1.46 29.94
CA CYS A 266 -18.09 -0.81 31.16
C CYS A 266 -18.51 -1.86 32.20
N GLY A 267 -18.00 -1.72 33.42
CA GLY A 267 -18.27 -2.66 34.51
C GLY A 267 -17.44 -3.95 34.46
N ALA A 268 -16.54 -4.08 33.49
CA ALA A 268 -15.65 -5.23 33.37
C ALA A 268 -14.54 -5.21 34.45
N GLY A 269 -14.27 -6.38 35.06
CA GLY A 269 -13.20 -6.50 36.07
C GLY A 269 -11.78 -6.44 35.50
N LYS A 270 -11.59 -6.75 34.21
CA LYS A 270 -10.30 -6.82 33.53
C LYS A 270 -10.42 -6.45 32.05
N ASP A 271 -9.30 -6.09 31.46
CA ASP A 271 -9.18 -5.90 30.01
C ASP A 271 -9.22 -7.26 29.30
N ALA A 272 -9.65 -7.27 28.04
CA ALA A 272 -9.80 -8.50 27.27
C ALA A 272 -9.73 -8.25 25.76
N TYR A 273 -9.49 -9.32 25.00
CA TYR A 273 -9.52 -9.31 23.55
C TYR A 273 -10.78 -10.00 23.05
N GLY A 274 -11.21 -9.69 21.83
CA GLY A 274 -12.42 -10.28 21.22
C GLY A 274 -12.43 -11.81 21.30
N THR A 275 -11.31 -12.45 21.00
CA THR A 275 -11.14 -13.91 21.13
C THR A 275 -11.43 -14.44 22.54
N THR A 276 -10.97 -13.75 23.59
CA THR A 276 -11.23 -14.17 24.99
C THR A 276 -12.64 -13.81 25.45
N LEU A 277 -13.33 -12.93 24.73
CA LEU A 277 -14.72 -12.53 24.92
C LEU A 277 -15.72 -13.30 24.04
N GLY A 278 -15.25 -14.30 23.27
CA GLY A 278 -16.10 -15.09 22.37
C GLY A 278 -16.63 -14.30 21.17
N ALA A 279 -15.89 -13.31 20.68
CA ALA A 279 -16.22 -12.56 19.47
C ALA A 279 -16.15 -13.46 18.22
N ASP A 280 -16.96 -13.12 17.21
CA ASP A 280 -16.80 -13.67 15.87
C ASP A 280 -15.38 -13.37 15.32
N PRO A 281 -14.71 -14.34 14.65
CA PRO A 281 -13.39 -14.12 14.05
C PRO A 281 -13.33 -12.90 13.12
N TRP A 282 -14.41 -12.63 12.37
CA TRP A 282 -14.51 -11.48 11.48
C TRP A 282 -14.71 -10.14 12.20
N GLY A 283 -14.76 -10.16 13.54
CA GLY A 283 -14.79 -8.97 14.39
C GLY A 283 -13.41 -8.36 14.68
N GLY A 284 -12.33 -8.87 14.05
CA GLY A 284 -10.98 -8.28 14.12
C GLY A 284 -10.34 -8.31 15.50
N ASP A 285 -10.70 -9.30 16.33
CA ASP A 285 -10.09 -9.59 17.65
C ASP A 285 -9.78 -8.33 18.49
N ARG A 286 -10.77 -7.47 18.64
CA ARG A 286 -10.65 -6.16 19.27
C ARG A 286 -10.25 -6.24 20.74
N TYR A 287 -9.29 -5.41 21.13
CA TYR A 287 -9.01 -5.10 22.54
C TYR A 287 -10.10 -4.23 23.18
N TRP A 288 -10.49 -4.56 24.40
CA TRP A 288 -11.43 -3.81 25.21
C TRP A 288 -10.81 -3.54 26.57
N SER A 289 -10.61 -2.26 26.88
CA SER A 289 -10.16 -1.82 28.19
C SER A 289 -11.33 -1.76 29.17
N ARG A 290 -11.10 -2.04 30.45
CA ARG A 290 -12.09 -1.78 31.50
C ARG A 290 -12.26 -0.28 31.75
N ASP A 291 -13.40 0.11 32.30
CA ASP A 291 -13.74 1.52 32.57
C ASP A 291 -13.20 2.10 33.88
N VAL A 292 -12.33 1.38 34.57
CA VAL A 292 -11.74 1.81 35.84
C VAL A 292 -10.97 3.13 35.64
N TYR A 293 -11.31 4.14 36.44
CA TYR A 293 -10.79 5.53 36.35
C TYR A 293 -11.14 6.30 35.06
N LYS A 294 -12.02 5.76 34.20
CA LYS A 294 -12.46 6.43 32.95
C LYS A 294 -13.79 7.17 33.09
N TYR A 295 -14.42 7.11 34.25
CA TYR A 295 -15.68 7.77 34.54
C TYR A 295 -15.69 8.54 35.86
N GLU A 296 -16.57 9.52 35.94
CA GLU A 296 -16.97 10.24 37.15
C GLU A 296 -18.48 10.18 37.33
N GLY A 297 -18.95 10.04 38.55
CA GLY A 297 -20.38 10.09 38.84
C GLY A 297 -20.75 9.62 40.23
N ASP A 298 -22.05 9.59 40.48
CA ASP A 298 -22.62 9.33 41.80
C ASP A 298 -23.41 8.01 41.81
N ASN A 299 -23.35 7.29 42.93
CA ASN A 299 -24.08 6.04 43.15
C ASN A 299 -23.81 4.96 42.08
N ILE A 300 -22.56 4.86 41.63
CA ILE A 300 -22.17 3.91 40.59
C ILE A 300 -22.00 2.51 41.19
N ALA A 301 -22.48 1.51 40.45
CA ALA A 301 -22.28 0.10 40.72
C ALA A 301 -22.01 -0.64 39.39
N THR A 302 -21.58 -1.89 39.50
CA THR A 302 -21.45 -2.79 38.35
C THR A 302 -22.51 -3.88 38.45
N VAL A 303 -22.93 -4.38 37.30
CA VAL A 303 -23.85 -5.52 37.17
C VAL A 303 -23.29 -6.47 36.14
N GLU A 304 -23.46 -7.77 36.40
CA GLU A 304 -23.10 -8.84 35.49
C GLU A 304 -24.27 -9.82 35.40
N THR A 305 -24.40 -10.49 34.25
CA THR A 305 -25.34 -11.58 34.05
C THR A 305 -24.69 -12.72 33.28
N THR A 306 -25.18 -13.94 33.50
CA THR A 306 -24.82 -15.12 32.71
C THR A 306 -25.90 -15.47 31.69
N GLN A 307 -26.99 -14.69 31.64
CA GLN A 307 -28.06 -14.89 30.68
C GLN A 307 -27.56 -14.60 29.26
N PRO A 308 -28.02 -15.35 28.26
CA PRO A 308 -27.69 -15.06 26.87
C PRO A 308 -28.23 -13.70 26.42
N ILE A 309 -27.41 -12.92 25.71
CA ILE A 309 -27.80 -11.64 25.11
C ILE A 309 -28.08 -11.85 23.62
N ARG A 310 -29.27 -11.46 23.18
CA ARG A 310 -29.68 -11.49 21.77
C ARG A 310 -29.07 -10.32 21.00
N ASN A 311 -29.08 -10.39 19.67
CA ASN A 311 -28.59 -9.34 18.77
C ASN A 311 -27.08 -9.03 18.85
N VAL A 312 -26.29 -9.99 19.33
CA VAL A 312 -24.83 -9.93 19.36
C VAL A 312 -24.24 -10.71 18.19
N ASN A 313 -23.01 -10.40 17.76
CA ASN A 313 -22.37 -11.08 16.63
C ASN A 313 -23.24 -11.14 15.35
N ILE A 314 -23.91 -10.03 14.99
CA ILE A 314 -24.74 -9.93 13.77
C ILE A 314 -24.12 -8.94 12.79
N ARG A 315 -24.11 -9.28 11.50
CA ARG A 315 -23.71 -8.37 10.42
C ARG A 315 -24.56 -7.08 10.41
N PRO A 316 -23.99 -5.89 10.20
CA PRO A 316 -22.58 -5.61 9.88
C PRO A 316 -21.62 -5.65 11.07
N GLN A 317 -22.09 -5.46 12.30
CA GLN A 317 -21.23 -5.23 13.46
C GLN A 317 -21.23 -6.39 14.45
N PHE A 318 -20.15 -7.18 14.42
CA PHE A 318 -20.00 -8.38 15.21
C PHE A 318 -19.39 -8.11 16.57
N TYR A 319 -20.17 -7.68 17.55
CA TYR A 319 -19.67 -7.45 18.91
C TYR A 319 -19.76 -8.71 19.78
N PRO A 320 -18.73 -9.01 20.60
CA PRO A 320 -18.76 -10.15 21.51
C PRO A 320 -19.95 -10.06 22.47
N GLU A 321 -20.56 -11.20 22.80
CA GLU A 321 -21.66 -11.24 23.76
C GLU A 321 -21.25 -10.73 25.15
N ALA A 322 -20.03 -11.06 25.55
CA ALA A 322 -19.53 -10.77 26.89
C ALA A 322 -19.49 -9.26 27.23
N ILE A 323 -19.36 -8.35 26.25
CA ILE A 323 -19.40 -6.90 26.55
C ILE A 323 -20.81 -6.41 26.89
N TYR A 324 -21.86 -7.18 26.58
CA TYR A 324 -23.24 -6.88 26.94
C TYR A 324 -23.71 -7.62 28.19
N GLN A 325 -22.91 -8.57 28.67
CA GLN A 325 -23.17 -9.32 29.91
C GLN A 325 -22.66 -8.59 31.16
N GLY A 326 -21.86 -7.54 31.00
CA GLY A 326 -21.45 -6.62 32.05
C GLY A 326 -21.89 -5.20 31.73
N ALA A 327 -22.17 -4.41 32.77
CA ALA A 327 -22.45 -2.98 32.61
C ALA A 327 -22.09 -2.16 33.85
N THR A 328 -21.80 -0.88 33.61
CA THR A 328 -21.79 0.15 34.65
C THR A 328 -23.20 0.74 34.78
N ILE A 329 -23.71 0.79 36.01
CA ILE A 329 -25.06 1.22 36.34
C ILE A 329 -25.01 2.31 37.42
N THR A 330 -25.88 3.31 37.32
CA THR A 330 -26.11 4.25 38.42
C THR A 330 -27.22 3.76 39.33
N LYS A 331 -27.32 4.25 40.56
CA LYS A 331 -28.44 4.00 41.47
C LYS A 331 -29.06 5.30 41.93
N PHE A 332 -30.32 5.22 42.34
CA PHE A 332 -31.06 6.35 42.91
C PHE A 332 -31.12 7.57 41.97
N GLY A 333 -31.15 7.33 40.65
CA GLY A 333 -31.15 8.41 39.67
C GLY A 333 -29.82 9.20 39.61
N GLY A 334 -28.70 8.56 39.92
CA GLY A 334 -27.37 9.13 39.72
C GLY A 334 -27.00 9.28 38.25
N SER A 335 -26.02 10.14 37.95
CA SER A 335 -25.45 10.33 36.61
C SER A 335 -24.02 9.80 36.53
N VAL A 336 -23.59 9.42 35.33
CA VAL A 336 -22.20 9.01 35.04
C VAL A 336 -21.69 9.77 33.82
N SER A 337 -20.42 10.17 33.85
CA SER A 337 -19.75 10.87 32.75
C SER A 337 -18.44 10.17 32.42
N TYR A 338 -18.16 10.00 31.13
CA TYR A 338 -16.91 9.45 30.61
C TYR A 338 -16.17 10.54 29.86
N ALA A 339 -14.85 10.67 30.08
CA ALA A 339 -14.04 11.69 29.42
C ALA A 339 -12.86 11.03 28.67
N PHE A 340 -12.77 11.30 27.37
CA PHE A 340 -11.73 10.75 26.50
C PHE A 340 -10.81 11.87 26.01
N PRO A 341 -9.49 11.82 26.26
CA PRO A 341 -8.55 12.79 25.70
C PRO A 341 -8.48 12.62 24.18
N ILE A 342 -8.63 13.72 23.44
CA ILE A 342 -8.66 13.72 21.97
C ILE A 342 -8.09 15.02 21.40
N GLU A 343 -7.86 15.04 20.09
CA GLU A 343 -7.41 16.23 19.39
C GLU A 343 -8.61 17.13 19.02
N PRO A 344 -8.48 18.46 19.15
CA PRO A 344 -9.55 19.39 18.82
C PRO A 344 -9.71 19.57 17.30
N SER A 345 -10.88 20.05 16.91
CA SER A 345 -11.31 20.39 15.55
C SER A 345 -11.24 19.23 14.57
N GLN A 346 -11.62 18.04 15.05
CA GLN A 346 -11.67 16.82 14.26
C GLN A 346 -13.02 16.11 14.38
N ASN A 347 -13.34 15.28 13.39
CA ASN A 347 -14.54 14.46 13.41
C ASN A 347 -14.31 13.20 14.25
N TYR A 348 -15.22 12.93 15.16
CA TYR A 348 -15.23 11.73 15.96
C TYR A 348 -16.55 10.98 15.80
N SER A 349 -16.47 9.66 15.62
CA SER A 349 -17.59 8.75 15.62
C SER A 349 -17.68 8.04 16.96
N ILE A 350 -18.81 8.23 17.65
CA ILE A 350 -19.08 7.66 18.97
C ILE A 350 -20.03 6.48 18.78
N TRP A 351 -19.71 5.35 19.41
CA TRP A 351 -20.52 4.13 19.40
C TRP A 351 -20.83 3.72 20.84
N LEU A 352 -22.11 3.60 21.18
CA LEU A 352 -22.59 3.32 22.52
C LEU A 352 -23.33 2.00 22.53
N HIS A 353 -22.88 1.09 23.38
CA HIS A 353 -23.40 -0.27 23.49
C HIS A 353 -24.26 -0.39 24.72
N PHE A 354 -25.45 -0.97 24.53
CA PHE A 354 -26.40 -1.19 25.61
C PHE A 354 -27.06 -2.57 25.48
N ALA A 355 -27.38 -3.17 26.62
CA ALA A 355 -28.31 -4.28 26.74
C ALA A 355 -28.99 -4.19 28.11
N GLU A 356 -30.33 -4.21 28.15
CA GLU A 356 -31.03 -4.23 29.43
C GLU A 356 -30.89 -5.61 30.06
N ILE A 357 -30.22 -5.68 31.21
CA ILE A 357 -29.99 -6.95 31.92
C ILE A 357 -31.28 -7.35 32.65
N GLY A 358 -31.89 -8.46 32.22
CA GLY A 358 -33.23 -8.87 32.65
C GLY A 358 -33.39 -9.10 34.16
N ASP A 359 -32.29 -9.38 34.86
CA ASP A 359 -32.27 -9.59 36.32
C ASP A 359 -32.47 -8.28 37.13
N LEU A 360 -32.49 -7.12 36.46
CA LEU A 360 -32.67 -5.80 37.08
C LEU A 360 -34.14 -5.38 37.25
N GLY A 361 -35.10 -6.23 36.87
CA GLY A 361 -36.53 -5.96 37.07
C GLY A 361 -37.17 -4.99 36.07
N ILE A 362 -36.45 -4.61 35.00
CA ILE A 362 -36.99 -3.86 33.87
C ILE A 362 -37.71 -4.83 32.93
N THR A 363 -39.02 -4.60 32.73
CA THR A 363 -39.96 -5.51 32.05
C THR A 363 -40.83 -4.83 31.00
N ALA A 364 -40.78 -3.50 30.90
CA ALA A 364 -41.55 -2.74 29.91
C ALA A 364 -40.83 -1.45 29.52
N PRO A 365 -41.12 -0.89 28.33
CA PRO A 365 -40.69 0.45 27.95
C PRO A 365 -41.04 1.52 28.98
N GLY A 366 -40.24 2.57 29.06
CA GLY A 366 -40.42 3.75 29.91
C GLY A 366 -39.98 3.58 31.36
N GLN A 367 -39.52 2.39 31.77
CA GLN A 367 -39.04 2.13 33.13
C GLN A 367 -37.61 2.61 33.35
N ARG A 368 -36.81 2.67 32.29
CA ARG A 368 -35.46 3.24 32.26
C ARG A 368 -35.32 4.16 31.05
N VAL A 369 -35.16 5.45 31.30
CA VAL A 369 -35.01 6.46 30.25
C VAL A 369 -33.94 7.46 30.67
N PHE A 370 -32.99 7.73 29.79
CA PHE A 370 -31.94 8.72 30.04
C PHE A 370 -31.54 9.45 28.76
N ASP A 371 -30.96 10.63 28.91
CA ASP A 371 -30.33 11.34 27.81
C ASP A 371 -28.82 11.07 27.81
N VAL A 372 -28.23 11.02 26.63
CA VAL A 372 -26.77 11.08 26.46
C VAL A 372 -26.41 12.44 25.90
N LEU A 373 -25.48 13.13 26.57
CA LEU A 373 -25.07 14.49 26.25
C LEU A 373 -23.58 14.55 25.91
N TYR A 374 -23.24 15.44 24.99
CA TYR A 374 -21.87 15.87 24.70
C TYR A 374 -21.80 17.38 24.89
N ASN A 375 -20.89 17.88 25.73
CA ASN A 375 -20.79 19.31 26.09
C ASN A 375 -22.15 19.94 26.49
N ASP A 376 -22.93 19.22 27.30
CA ASP A 376 -24.29 19.60 27.72
C ASP A 376 -25.35 19.71 26.60
N GLU A 377 -24.98 19.42 25.35
CA GLU A 377 -25.92 19.25 24.25
C GLU A 377 -26.41 17.80 24.17
N VAL A 378 -27.71 17.61 23.95
CA VAL A 378 -28.30 16.26 23.87
C VAL A 378 -27.89 15.60 22.56
N LEU A 379 -27.08 14.54 22.67
CA LEU A 379 -26.60 13.74 21.55
C LEU A 379 -27.63 12.70 21.14
N PHE A 380 -28.16 11.98 22.14
CA PHE A 380 -29.23 10.99 22.02
C PHE A 380 -30.30 11.27 23.07
N PRO A 381 -31.49 11.76 22.69
CA PRO A 381 -32.58 12.00 23.62
C PRO A 381 -33.34 10.71 23.95
N ASP A 382 -33.88 10.64 25.16
CA ASP A 382 -34.89 9.64 25.57
C ASP A 382 -34.49 8.18 25.27
N VAL A 383 -33.24 7.83 25.57
CA VAL A 383 -32.71 6.48 25.37
C VAL A 383 -33.42 5.51 26.31
N ASP A 384 -34.26 4.66 25.72
CA ASP A 384 -34.94 3.54 26.36
C ASP A 384 -34.43 2.23 25.73
N ILE A 385 -33.49 1.58 26.43
CA ILE A 385 -32.80 0.38 25.94
C ILE A 385 -33.81 -0.75 25.66
N TYR A 386 -34.81 -0.93 26.53
CA TYR A 386 -35.81 -1.98 26.39
C TYR A 386 -36.65 -1.77 25.13
N ALA A 387 -37.09 -0.54 24.88
CA ALA A 387 -37.86 -0.18 23.69
C ALA A 387 -37.03 -0.34 22.42
N LEU A 388 -35.78 0.17 22.42
CA LEU A 388 -34.88 0.13 21.27
C LEU A 388 -34.47 -1.29 20.89
N ALA A 389 -34.17 -2.13 21.88
CA ALA A 389 -33.70 -3.51 21.66
C ALA A 389 -34.86 -4.52 21.48
N GLY A 390 -36.10 -4.14 21.77
CA GLY A 390 -37.26 -5.02 21.66
C GLY A 390 -37.36 -6.06 22.79
N GLY A 391 -37.01 -5.67 24.01
CA GLY A 391 -37.09 -6.52 25.22
C GLY A 391 -35.81 -6.56 26.04
N PRO A 392 -35.79 -7.35 27.13
CA PRO A 392 -34.58 -7.54 27.93
C PRO A 392 -33.59 -8.46 27.21
N ASN A 393 -32.35 -8.46 27.68
CA ASN A 393 -31.24 -9.29 27.21
C ASN A 393 -31.11 -9.24 25.68
N ALA A 394 -31.15 -8.03 25.12
CA ALA A 394 -30.96 -7.78 23.70
C ALA A 394 -30.04 -6.57 23.53
N ALA A 395 -29.01 -6.73 22.71
CA ALA A 395 -28.05 -5.69 22.42
C ALA A 395 -28.64 -4.64 21.46
N VAL A 396 -28.26 -3.39 21.69
CA VAL A 396 -28.47 -2.27 20.78
C VAL A 396 -27.24 -1.38 20.77
N VAL A 397 -26.94 -0.82 19.61
CA VAL A 397 -25.82 0.09 19.40
C VAL A 397 -26.35 1.40 18.85
N LEU A 398 -25.97 2.50 19.49
CA LEU A 398 -26.25 3.85 19.02
C LEU A 398 -24.93 4.45 18.53
N ASN A 399 -24.93 5.05 17.34
CA ASN A 399 -23.76 5.73 16.81
C ASN A 399 -24.07 7.15 16.33
N LYS A 400 -23.07 8.03 16.41
CA LYS A 400 -23.16 9.38 15.88
C LYS A 400 -21.77 9.95 15.62
N THR A 401 -21.61 10.55 14.46
CA THR A 401 -20.39 11.27 14.08
C THR A 401 -20.60 12.77 14.28
N LEU A 402 -19.65 13.44 14.94
CA LEU A 402 -19.72 14.87 15.21
C LEU A 402 -18.33 15.50 15.23
N LEU A 403 -18.28 16.80 14.94
CA LEU A 403 -17.07 17.62 15.05
C LEU A 403 -16.84 17.98 16.52
N VAL A 404 -15.64 17.71 17.03
CA VAL A 404 -15.25 18.05 18.41
C VAL A 404 -14.16 19.11 18.38
N ASP A 405 -14.39 20.25 19.03
CA ASP A 405 -13.40 21.34 19.17
C ASP A 405 -12.63 21.31 20.51
N GLY A 406 -13.02 20.45 21.45
CA GLY A 406 -12.38 20.32 22.75
C GLY A 406 -11.18 19.37 22.74
N LYS A 407 -10.27 19.52 23.73
CA LYS A 407 -9.18 18.56 24.00
C LYS A 407 -9.64 17.27 24.66
N ALA A 408 -10.93 17.18 24.97
CA ALA A 408 -11.55 16.01 25.53
C ALA A 408 -12.98 15.86 24.99
N LEU A 409 -13.39 14.62 24.77
CA LEU A 409 -14.75 14.22 24.45
C LEU A 409 -15.39 13.74 25.75
N THR A 410 -16.31 14.53 26.31
CA THR A 410 -17.03 14.16 27.53
C THR A 410 -18.46 13.73 27.21
N LEU A 411 -18.76 12.46 27.46
CA LEU A 411 -20.10 11.89 27.35
C LEU A 411 -20.74 11.85 28.73
N LYS A 412 -21.86 12.54 28.89
CA LYS A 412 -22.63 12.56 30.14
C LYS A 412 -23.96 11.83 29.95
N PHE A 413 -24.19 10.84 30.78
CA PHE A 413 -25.45 10.10 30.83
C PHE A 413 -26.28 10.68 31.96
N LYS A 414 -27.47 11.19 31.64
CA LYS A 414 -28.34 11.89 32.58
C LYS A 414 -29.69 11.16 32.69
N PRO A 415 -30.07 10.68 33.88
CA PRO A 415 -31.32 9.95 34.03
C PRO A 415 -32.53 10.88 33.88
N LYS A 416 -33.57 10.39 33.21
CA LYS A 416 -34.92 10.97 33.18
C LYS A 416 -35.88 10.14 34.01
N VAL A 417 -35.83 8.82 33.86
CA VAL A 417 -36.62 7.84 34.60
C VAL A 417 -35.71 6.66 34.95
N GLY A 418 -35.70 6.26 36.23
CA GLY A 418 -34.88 5.16 36.70
C GLY A 418 -33.38 5.47 36.68
N ASP A 419 -32.58 4.42 36.55
CA ASP A 419 -31.12 4.43 36.62
C ASP A 419 -30.49 4.43 35.22
N ILE A 420 -29.19 4.67 35.08
CA ILE A 420 -28.47 4.53 33.79
C ILE A 420 -27.82 3.17 33.70
N LEU A 421 -27.69 2.62 32.49
CA LEU A 421 -26.91 1.42 32.22
C LEU A 421 -26.06 1.67 30.96
N VAL A 422 -24.76 1.38 31.04
CA VAL A 422 -23.82 1.47 29.91
C VAL A 422 -23.01 0.17 29.85
N CYS A 423 -23.03 -0.52 28.71
CA CYS A 423 -22.29 -1.78 28.52
C CYS A 423 -20.89 -1.53 27.94
N ALA A 424 -20.78 -0.70 26.90
CA ALA A 424 -19.50 -0.39 26.30
C ALA A 424 -19.54 0.94 25.52
N ILE A 425 -18.37 1.51 25.28
CA ILE A 425 -18.19 2.76 24.52
C ILE A 425 -17.01 2.58 23.56
N GLU A 426 -17.20 2.95 22.29
CA GLU A 426 -16.12 3.12 21.32
C GLU A 426 -16.07 4.57 20.83
N VAL A 427 -14.86 5.10 20.67
CA VAL A 427 -14.61 6.43 20.13
C VAL A 427 -13.58 6.30 19.01
N TYR A 428 -13.98 6.68 17.80
CA TYR A 428 -13.13 6.69 16.62
C TYR A 428 -12.88 8.10 16.13
N GLN A 429 -11.62 8.46 15.87
CA GLN A 429 -11.28 9.62 15.06
C GLN A 429 -11.53 9.27 13.59
N VAL A 430 -12.27 10.12 12.87
CA VAL A 430 -12.57 9.95 11.45
C VAL A 430 -11.60 10.79 10.64
N VAL A 431 -10.66 10.14 9.95
CA VAL A 431 -9.62 10.79 9.16
C VAL A 431 -9.89 10.54 7.68
N GLU A 432 -9.94 11.60 6.88
CA GLU A 432 -10.09 11.49 5.42
C GLU A 432 -8.79 10.96 4.81
N ARG A 433 -8.91 9.94 3.95
CA ARG A 433 -7.76 9.35 3.28
C ARG A 433 -7.16 10.31 2.28
N GLU A 434 -5.84 10.42 2.30
CA GLU A 434 -5.10 11.18 1.31
C GLU A 434 -5.09 10.46 -0.04
N PHE A 435 -5.15 11.24 -1.13
CA PHE A 435 -5.09 10.70 -2.47
C PHE A 435 -3.67 10.22 -2.79
N PRO A 436 -3.48 8.93 -3.15
CA PRO A 436 -2.16 8.37 -3.38
C PRO A 436 -1.49 8.99 -4.63
N THR A 437 -0.18 8.85 -4.72
CA THR A 437 0.54 9.21 -5.95
C THR A 437 0.14 8.28 -7.07
N LYS A 438 -0.04 8.85 -8.26
CA LYS A 438 -0.37 8.09 -9.47
C LYS A 438 0.64 6.95 -9.65
N ALA A 439 0.13 5.71 -9.72
CA ALA A 439 0.97 4.50 -9.69
C ALA A 439 2.08 4.51 -10.75
N SER A 440 1.81 5.00 -11.97
CA SER A 440 2.83 5.12 -13.03
C SER A 440 4.03 5.96 -12.62
N ASP A 441 3.78 7.03 -11.87
CA ASP A 441 4.80 7.97 -11.44
C ASP A 441 5.64 7.37 -10.31
N VAL A 442 4.98 6.65 -9.38
CA VAL A 442 5.67 5.87 -8.34
C VAL A 442 6.62 4.84 -8.94
N TRP A 443 6.18 4.09 -9.96
CA TRP A 443 7.02 3.13 -10.66
C TRP A 443 8.22 3.79 -11.34
N ALA A 444 8.01 4.93 -12.00
CA ALA A 444 9.07 5.68 -12.67
C ALA A 444 10.13 6.20 -11.69
N LEU A 445 9.72 6.78 -10.56
CA LEU A 445 10.67 7.23 -9.53
C LEU A 445 11.43 6.07 -8.88
N LYS A 446 10.76 4.95 -8.60
CA LYS A 446 11.42 3.73 -8.11
C LYS A 446 12.46 3.20 -9.09
N ALA A 447 12.17 3.25 -10.40
CA ALA A 447 13.13 2.89 -11.44
C ALA A 447 14.33 3.84 -11.52
N LEU A 448 14.13 5.13 -11.23
CA LEU A 448 15.20 6.14 -11.20
C LEU A 448 16.07 6.09 -9.94
N LYS A 449 15.54 5.60 -8.81
CA LYS A 449 16.19 5.62 -7.49
C LYS A 449 17.62 5.06 -7.50
N TYR A 450 17.79 3.82 -7.95
CA TYR A 450 19.11 3.16 -7.94
C TYR A 450 20.06 3.69 -9.02
N PRO A 451 19.63 3.88 -10.29
CA PRO A 451 20.51 4.42 -11.33
C PRO A 451 21.04 5.82 -11.02
N MET A 452 20.25 6.70 -10.40
CA MET A 452 20.71 8.04 -10.02
C MET A 452 21.59 8.03 -8.76
N GLY A 453 21.63 6.91 -8.03
CA GLY A 453 22.36 6.77 -6.78
C GLY A 453 21.75 7.59 -5.65
N ILE A 454 20.41 7.62 -5.57
CA ILE A 454 19.70 8.33 -4.51
C ILE A 454 20.08 7.74 -3.14
N PRO A 455 20.67 8.54 -2.23
CA PRO A 455 21.08 8.03 -0.93
C PRO A 455 19.87 7.80 -0.02
N PRO A 456 19.92 6.83 0.93
CA PRO A 456 18.82 6.53 1.84
C PRO A 456 18.29 7.75 2.61
N ARG A 457 19.17 8.70 2.94
CA ARG A 457 18.83 9.95 3.63
C ARG A 457 17.73 10.78 2.96
N MET A 458 17.49 10.60 1.65
CA MET A 458 16.43 11.31 0.90
C MET A 458 15.03 10.74 1.15
N GLY A 459 14.93 9.61 1.87
CA GLY A 459 13.62 9.09 2.28
C GLY A 459 12.74 8.57 1.14
N TRP A 460 13.32 8.17 0.00
CA TRP A 460 12.58 7.62 -1.15
C TRP A 460 12.04 6.21 -0.91
N ILE A 461 11.20 6.05 0.10
CA ILE A 461 10.55 4.81 0.54
C ILE A 461 9.10 5.13 0.87
N GLY A 462 8.15 4.28 0.45
CA GLY A 462 6.71 4.53 0.60
C GLY A 462 6.07 5.17 -0.63
N ASP A 463 5.04 5.99 -0.43
CA ASP A 463 4.45 6.83 -1.45
C ASP A 463 5.24 8.16 -1.57
N PRO A 464 5.53 8.67 -2.78
CA PRO A 464 6.33 9.89 -2.95
C PRO A 464 5.73 11.19 -2.42
N CYS A 465 4.40 11.31 -2.40
CA CYS A 465 3.70 12.56 -2.12
C CYS A 465 2.86 12.52 -0.85
N VAL A 466 2.55 11.33 -0.32
CA VAL A 466 1.71 11.16 0.87
C VAL A 466 2.38 10.24 1.92
N PRO A 467 2.22 10.51 3.22
CA PRO A 467 1.44 11.62 3.77
C PRO A 467 2.10 12.97 3.47
N GLN A 468 1.31 14.03 3.34
CA GLN A 468 1.80 15.36 2.96
C GLN A 468 2.83 15.95 3.93
N GLU A 469 2.84 15.46 5.17
CA GLU A 469 3.80 15.80 6.20
C GLU A 469 5.17 15.17 5.95
N HIS A 470 5.24 14.06 5.19
CA HIS A 470 6.46 13.29 4.92
C HIS A 470 6.64 12.93 3.43
N PRO A 471 6.58 13.92 2.51
CA PRO A 471 6.87 13.66 1.10
C PRO A 471 8.33 13.25 0.92
N TRP A 472 8.65 12.63 -0.21
CA TRP A 472 10.03 12.32 -0.54
C TRP A 472 10.86 13.58 -0.77
N ASP A 473 12.07 13.62 -0.21
CA ASP A 473 12.96 14.77 -0.38
C ASP A 473 13.28 14.99 -1.87
N GLY A 474 13.17 16.25 -2.30
CA GLY A 474 13.44 16.66 -3.67
C GLY A 474 12.37 16.26 -4.68
N ILE A 475 11.17 15.86 -4.23
CA ILE A 475 10.02 15.59 -5.10
C ILE A 475 8.97 16.69 -4.92
N ALA A 476 8.55 17.32 -6.02
CA ALA A 476 7.42 18.25 -6.02
C ALA A 476 6.16 17.56 -6.54
N CYS A 477 5.06 17.74 -5.82
CA CYS A 477 3.78 17.08 -6.09
C CYS A 477 2.65 18.08 -6.29
N ARG A 478 1.70 17.73 -7.15
CA ARG A 478 0.45 18.49 -7.34
C ARG A 478 -0.75 17.56 -7.28
N LEU A 479 -1.83 18.00 -6.63
CA LEU A 479 -3.09 17.25 -6.59
C LEU A 479 -3.84 17.36 -7.93
N ASP A 480 -4.34 16.24 -8.43
CA ASP A 480 -5.32 16.16 -9.52
C ASP A 480 -6.68 15.72 -8.97
N TYR A 481 -7.57 16.68 -8.76
CA TYR A 481 -8.93 16.44 -8.27
C TYR A 481 -9.77 15.57 -9.21
N GLY A 482 -9.50 15.60 -10.52
CA GLY A 482 -10.25 14.82 -11.50
C GLY A 482 -9.92 13.32 -11.42
N GLN A 483 -8.64 13.00 -11.17
CA GLN A 483 -8.17 11.62 -11.03
C GLN A 483 -8.06 11.15 -9.58
N LYS A 484 -8.34 12.02 -8.60
CA LYS A 484 -8.18 11.71 -7.17
C LYS A 484 -6.80 11.11 -6.86
N SER A 485 -5.75 11.72 -7.39
CA SER A 485 -4.35 11.27 -7.22
C SER A 485 -3.37 12.43 -7.19
N ARG A 486 -2.19 12.19 -6.62
CA ARG A 486 -1.04 13.12 -6.67
C ARG A 486 -0.21 12.84 -7.92
N LEU A 487 0.20 13.91 -8.60
CA LEU A 487 1.05 13.88 -9.79
C LEU A 487 2.42 14.43 -9.44
N ILE A 488 3.48 13.85 -10.03
CA ILE A 488 4.84 14.35 -9.87
C ILE A 488 5.09 15.47 -10.88
N THR A 489 5.34 16.68 -10.38
CA THR A 489 5.55 17.88 -11.20
C THR A 489 6.99 18.36 -11.18
N GLY A 490 7.80 17.95 -10.20
CA GLY A 490 9.19 18.40 -10.12
C GLY A 490 10.16 17.41 -9.50
N LEU A 491 11.40 17.48 -9.97
CA LEU A 491 12.58 16.89 -9.32
C LEU A 491 13.54 18.01 -8.90
N GLU A 492 13.75 18.18 -7.61
CA GLU A 492 14.61 19.19 -7.00
C GLU A 492 15.75 18.50 -6.23
N LEU A 493 16.75 18.02 -6.96
CA LEU A 493 17.85 17.21 -6.41
C LEU A 493 19.20 17.90 -6.58
N GLN A 494 19.22 19.24 -6.53
CA GLN A 494 20.43 20.04 -6.59
C GLN A 494 21.39 19.72 -5.43
N ASN A 495 22.69 19.61 -5.72
CA ASN A 495 23.73 19.48 -4.68
C ASN A 495 23.53 18.30 -3.70
N GLU A 496 22.93 17.20 -4.16
CA GLU A 496 22.68 16.02 -3.31
C GLU A 496 23.81 14.99 -3.31
N GLY A 497 24.89 15.28 -4.06
CA GLY A 497 26.05 14.40 -4.19
C GLY A 497 25.79 13.15 -5.02
N LEU A 498 24.80 13.19 -5.92
CA LEU A 498 24.40 12.08 -6.79
C LEU A 498 25.54 11.72 -7.75
N ARG A 499 25.81 10.42 -7.94
CA ARG A 499 26.95 9.91 -8.74
C ARG A 499 26.55 8.91 -9.84
N GLY A 500 25.25 8.83 -10.11
CA GLY A 500 24.66 7.85 -11.00
C GLY A 500 24.53 8.30 -12.46
N ILE A 501 23.48 7.80 -13.12
CA ILE A 501 23.06 8.15 -14.48
C ILE A 501 21.57 8.52 -14.47
N LEU A 502 21.17 9.39 -15.39
CA LEU A 502 19.76 9.66 -15.67
C LEU A 502 19.27 8.66 -16.74
N THR A 503 18.26 7.85 -16.44
CA THR A 503 17.74 6.83 -17.37
C THR A 503 16.54 7.32 -18.18
N ASN A 504 16.08 6.51 -19.15
CA ASN A 504 14.92 6.84 -19.96
C ASN A 504 13.59 6.82 -19.19
N ASP A 505 13.55 6.22 -18.00
CA ASP A 505 12.36 6.12 -17.15
C ASP A 505 11.82 7.50 -16.74
N ILE A 506 12.67 8.53 -16.75
CA ILE A 506 12.29 9.93 -16.55
C ILE A 506 11.15 10.38 -17.47
N SER A 507 11.05 9.80 -18.67
CA SER A 507 10.01 10.13 -19.65
C SER A 507 8.61 9.66 -19.27
N GLN A 508 8.48 8.78 -18.27
CA GLN A 508 7.18 8.33 -17.76
C GLN A 508 6.52 9.37 -16.84
N LEU A 509 7.30 10.31 -16.29
CA LEU A 509 6.83 11.39 -15.42
C LEU A 509 6.31 12.56 -16.28
N VAL A 510 5.25 12.30 -17.04
CA VAL A 510 4.74 13.19 -18.11
C VAL A 510 4.26 14.58 -17.64
N TYR A 511 4.06 14.73 -16.34
CA TYR A 511 3.62 15.99 -15.71
C TYR A 511 4.76 16.83 -15.16
N LEU A 512 6.02 16.40 -15.30
CA LEU A 512 7.18 17.20 -14.89
C LEU A 512 7.17 18.54 -15.63
N ASP A 513 7.17 19.62 -14.86
CA ASP A 513 7.33 20.99 -15.35
C ASP A 513 8.71 21.57 -14.98
N HIS A 514 9.42 21.00 -14.02
CA HIS A 514 10.82 21.32 -13.76
C HIS A 514 11.65 20.11 -13.34
N ILE A 515 12.90 20.07 -13.82
CA ILE A 515 13.94 19.14 -13.38
C ILE A 515 15.16 19.97 -13.02
N ASN A 516 15.60 19.87 -11.76
CA ASN A 516 16.83 20.46 -11.27
C ASN A 516 17.72 19.36 -10.68
N LEU A 517 18.80 19.03 -11.39
CA LEU A 517 19.81 18.06 -10.96
C LEU A 517 21.19 18.71 -10.85
N ASN A 518 21.26 20.05 -10.77
CA ASN A 518 22.52 20.76 -10.86
C ASN A 518 23.47 20.43 -9.68
N ASP A 519 24.76 20.74 -9.84
CA ASP A 519 25.77 20.57 -8.79
C ASP A 519 25.87 19.14 -8.24
N ASN A 520 25.80 18.15 -9.13
CA ASN A 520 25.98 16.74 -8.78
C ASN A 520 27.18 16.13 -9.54
N SER A 521 27.30 14.82 -9.51
CA SER A 521 28.28 14.04 -10.27
C SER A 521 27.60 13.01 -11.16
N ILE A 522 26.39 13.31 -11.64
CA ILE A 522 25.65 12.44 -12.56
C ILE A 522 26.40 12.39 -13.88
N SER A 523 26.54 11.20 -14.43
CA SER A 523 27.30 10.92 -15.64
C SER A 523 26.46 10.23 -16.71
N GLY A 524 27.07 9.99 -17.88
CA GLY A 524 26.40 9.36 -19.01
C GLY A 524 25.66 10.36 -19.90
N PRO A 525 24.98 9.89 -20.96
CA PRO A 525 24.31 10.75 -21.90
C PRO A 525 23.00 11.32 -21.34
N ILE A 526 22.62 12.52 -21.76
CA ILE A 526 21.28 13.06 -21.53
C ILE A 526 20.28 12.18 -22.31
N PRO A 527 19.29 11.55 -21.67
CA PRO A 527 18.30 10.73 -22.36
C PRO A 527 17.49 11.53 -23.37
N ALA A 528 17.44 11.07 -24.62
CA ALA A 528 16.62 11.72 -25.66
C ALA A 528 15.11 11.68 -25.33
N SER A 529 14.70 10.75 -24.48
CA SER A 529 13.32 10.57 -23.99
C SER A 529 12.81 11.73 -23.13
N ILE A 530 13.70 12.59 -22.60
CA ILE A 530 13.30 13.86 -21.95
C ILE A 530 12.49 14.73 -22.91
N GLY A 531 12.73 14.63 -24.23
CA GLY A 531 11.94 15.33 -25.24
C GLY A 531 10.46 14.94 -25.33
N ASN A 532 9.98 13.97 -24.53
CA ASN A 532 8.57 13.60 -24.40
C ASN A 532 7.86 14.33 -23.25
N LEU A 533 8.58 15.07 -22.41
CA LEU A 533 8.04 15.77 -21.24
C LEU A 533 7.44 17.12 -21.64
N ASN A 534 6.30 17.11 -22.32
CA ASN A 534 5.69 18.32 -22.94
C ASN A 534 5.28 19.41 -21.94
N SER A 535 5.27 19.12 -20.64
CA SER A 535 5.00 20.11 -19.59
C SER A 535 6.26 20.84 -19.11
N LEU A 536 7.44 20.37 -19.51
CA LEU A 536 8.72 20.83 -18.98
C LEU A 536 9.02 22.28 -19.37
N THR A 537 9.18 23.12 -18.34
CA THR A 537 9.49 24.55 -18.44
C THR A 537 10.93 24.86 -18.05
N ARG A 538 11.51 24.06 -17.16
CA ARG A 538 12.90 24.20 -16.68
C ARG A 538 13.63 22.85 -16.69
N LEU A 539 14.81 22.82 -17.31
CA LEU A 539 15.74 21.70 -17.24
C LEU A 539 17.13 22.21 -16.85
N ASP A 540 17.51 22.02 -15.59
CA ASP A 540 18.84 22.34 -15.08
C ASP A 540 19.63 21.06 -14.81
N LEU A 541 20.65 20.83 -15.64
CA LEU A 541 21.61 19.73 -15.55
C LEU A 541 23.04 20.26 -15.38
N ALA A 542 23.20 21.52 -14.99
CA ALA A 542 24.50 22.17 -14.91
C ALA A 542 25.42 21.52 -13.87
N ASN A 543 26.73 21.73 -14.01
CA ASN A 543 27.74 21.30 -13.03
C ASN A 543 27.64 19.80 -12.72
N ASN A 544 27.67 18.97 -13.75
CA ASN A 544 27.61 17.52 -13.67
C ASN A 544 28.68 16.90 -14.58
N LYS A 545 28.58 15.60 -14.87
CA LYS A 545 29.46 14.85 -15.77
C LYS A 545 28.69 14.26 -16.95
N PHE A 546 27.59 14.90 -17.36
CA PHE A 546 26.84 14.45 -18.53
C PHE A 546 27.73 14.53 -19.77
N ASN A 547 27.71 13.48 -20.58
CA ASN A 547 28.58 13.33 -21.75
C ASN A 547 27.79 13.00 -23.03
N GLY A 548 28.49 12.78 -24.14
CA GLY A 548 27.84 12.57 -25.43
C GLY A 548 27.29 13.86 -26.03
N THR A 549 26.29 13.77 -26.90
CA THR A 549 25.70 14.91 -27.62
C THR A 549 24.41 15.39 -26.97
N ILE A 550 24.11 16.69 -27.09
CA ILE A 550 22.78 17.23 -26.71
C ILE A 550 21.71 16.59 -27.61
N PRO A 551 20.68 15.91 -27.07
CA PRO A 551 19.65 15.27 -27.90
C PRO A 551 18.82 16.30 -28.68
N GLU A 552 18.61 16.05 -29.98
CA GLU A 552 17.75 16.92 -30.82
C GLU A 552 16.30 16.99 -30.31
N ALA A 553 15.86 15.94 -29.60
CA ALA A 553 14.53 15.82 -29.02
C ALA A 553 14.21 16.92 -28.00
N LEU A 554 15.22 17.52 -27.33
CA LEU A 554 14.99 18.65 -26.43
C LEU A 554 14.40 19.86 -27.16
N GLY A 555 14.66 20.02 -28.47
CA GLY A 555 14.06 21.06 -29.29
C GLY A 555 12.57 20.85 -29.61
N ARG A 556 11.95 19.76 -29.15
CA ARG A 556 10.50 19.53 -29.26
C ARG A 556 9.70 20.10 -28.07
N LEU A 557 10.39 20.45 -26.98
CA LEU A 557 9.77 20.95 -25.75
C LEU A 557 9.36 22.41 -25.94
N ASP A 558 8.12 22.63 -26.35
CA ASP A 558 7.57 23.95 -26.70
C ASP A 558 7.35 24.89 -25.51
N LYS A 559 7.20 24.34 -24.30
CA LYS A 559 7.08 25.10 -23.04
C LYS A 559 8.41 25.38 -22.35
N LEU A 560 9.52 24.84 -22.85
CA LEU A 560 10.82 24.98 -22.19
C LEU A 560 11.29 26.45 -22.28
N THR A 561 11.55 27.04 -21.11
CA THR A 561 11.99 28.43 -20.96
C THR A 561 13.39 28.56 -20.39
N GLU A 562 13.86 27.53 -19.69
CA GLU A 562 15.18 27.50 -19.07
C GLU A 562 15.85 26.15 -19.35
N LEU A 563 17.03 26.19 -19.98
CA LEU A 563 17.85 25.00 -20.22
C LEU A 563 19.32 25.31 -19.91
N TYR A 564 19.79 24.72 -18.81
CA TYR A 564 21.12 24.92 -18.27
C TYR A 564 21.90 23.61 -18.34
N LEU A 565 22.94 23.60 -19.19
CA LEU A 565 23.82 22.46 -19.43
C LEU A 565 25.30 22.81 -19.20
N GLN A 566 25.59 23.97 -18.61
CA GLN A 566 26.95 24.44 -18.42
C GLN A 566 27.77 23.50 -17.53
N ASN A 567 29.09 23.51 -17.73
CA ASN A 567 30.07 22.73 -16.96
C ASN A 567 29.72 21.23 -16.90
N ASN A 568 29.67 20.61 -18.07
CA ASN A 568 29.53 19.17 -18.27
C ASN A 568 30.60 18.67 -19.25
N GLU A 569 30.51 17.41 -19.65
CA GLU A 569 31.40 16.75 -20.61
C GLU A 569 30.71 16.57 -21.98
N LEU A 570 29.78 17.47 -22.33
CA LEU A 570 29.01 17.38 -23.58
C LEU A 570 29.88 17.73 -24.79
N THR A 571 29.58 17.08 -25.91
CA THR A 571 30.37 17.12 -27.15
C THR A 571 29.48 17.32 -28.37
N GLY A 572 30.09 17.76 -29.48
CA GLY A 572 29.42 17.83 -30.77
C GLY A 572 28.70 19.15 -31.04
N ARG A 573 27.85 19.16 -32.08
CA ARG A 573 27.14 20.37 -32.49
C ARG A 573 25.87 20.55 -31.64
N VAL A 574 25.63 21.78 -31.17
CA VAL A 574 24.35 22.13 -30.53
C VAL A 574 23.22 22.00 -31.57
N PRO A 575 22.15 21.22 -31.29
CA PRO A 575 21.05 21.00 -32.21
C PRO A 575 20.43 22.29 -32.73
N ALA A 576 20.22 22.37 -34.05
CA ALA A 576 19.58 23.53 -34.67
C ALA A 576 18.14 23.74 -34.19
N THR A 577 17.48 22.67 -33.73
CA THR A 577 16.13 22.71 -33.13
C THR A 577 16.08 23.56 -31.86
N LEU A 578 17.18 23.69 -31.11
CA LEU A 578 17.27 24.59 -29.95
C LEU A 578 17.52 26.05 -30.36
N ALA A 579 18.15 26.28 -31.51
CA ALA A 579 18.46 27.62 -32.01
C ALA A 579 17.37 28.23 -32.91
N ALA A 580 16.51 27.40 -33.50
CA ALA A 580 15.52 27.81 -34.51
C ALA A 580 14.11 27.20 -34.32
N GLY A 581 13.88 26.41 -33.26
CA GLY A 581 12.60 25.72 -32.99
C GLY A 581 11.62 26.49 -32.08
N PRO A 582 10.61 25.80 -31.50
CA PRO A 582 9.58 26.37 -30.62
C PRO A 582 10.13 27.06 -29.36
N VAL A 583 11.34 26.68 -28.94
CA VAL A 583 12.05 27.15 -27.73
C VAL A 583 12.61 28.58 -27.87
N ARG A 584 12.06 29.38 -28.79
CA ARG A 584 12.57 30.69 -29.19
C ARG A 584 12.26 31.72 -28.10
N GLY A 585 13.28 32.12 -27.34
CA GLY A 585 13.16 33.08 -26.23
C GLY A 585 13.54 32.49 -24.87
N ALA A 586 13.83 31.19 -24.81
CA ALA A 586 14.34 30.55 -23.60
C ALA A 586 15.77 31.00 -23.27
N SER A 587 16.08 30.98 -21.97
CA SER A 587 17.43 31.18 -21.44
C SER A 587 18.21 29.88 -21.60
N PHE A 588 19.34 29.96 -22.31
CA PHE A 588 20.22 28.83 -22.57
C PHE A 588 21.62 29.09 -22.05
N ASN A 589 22.20 28.11 -21.35
CA ASN A 589 23.61 28.16 -20.98
C ASN A 589 24.31 26.83 -21.27
N PHE A 590 25.33 26.88 -22.13
CA PHE A 590 26.11 25.73 -22.57
C PHE A 590 27.61 25.88 -22.27
N VAL A 591 28.00 26.94 -21.56
CA VAL A 591 29.41 27.29 -21.29
C VAL A 591 30.11 26.19 -20.50
N GLY A 592 31.43 26.06 -20.60
CA GLY A 592 32.18 25.07 -19.83
C GLY A 592 32.09 23.64 -20.35
N ASN A 593 31.52 23.43 -21.53
CA ASN A 593 31.62 22.17 -22.30
C ASN A 593 32.64 22.36 -23.44
N PRO A 594 33.91 21.92 -23.29
CA PRO A 594 34.99 22.30 -24.20
C PRO A 594 34.79 21.80 -25.62
N ASP A 595 34.00 20.75 -25.83
CA ASP A 595 33.79 20.09 -27.13
C ASP A 595 32.45 20.36 -27.80
N LEU A 596 31.62 21.22 -27.22
CA LEU A 596 30.44 21.76 -27.90
C LEU A 596 30.81 22.83 -28.94
N CYS A 597 30.02 22.92 -30.00
CA CYS A 597 30.21 23.89 -31.08
C CYS A 597 28.90 24.25 -31.80
N GLY A 598 28.92 25.35 -32.58
CA GLY A 598 27.88 25.61 -33.59
C GLY A 598 26.82 26.67 -33.27
N ILE A 599 26.91 27.37 -32.14
CA ILE A 599 26.07 28.53 -31.78
C ILE A 599 26.94 29.74 -31.37
N PRO A 600 26.42 30.98 -31.44
CA PRO A 600 27.13 32.15 -30.93
C PRO A 600 27.55 31.95 -29.47
N GLY A 601 28.81 32.29 -29.14
CA GLY A 601 29.39 32.05 -27.81
C GLY A 601 30.16 30.74 -27.66
N LEU A 602 30.05 29.79 -28.60
CA LEU A 602 30.86 28.56 -28.65
C LEU A 602 31.80 28.54 -29.87
N LYS A 603 32.77 27.63 -29.86
CA LYS A 603 33.69 27.44 -31.01
C LYS A 603 32.91 27.03 -32.27
N ALA A 604 33.39 27.44 -33.44
CA ALA A 604 32.84 26.95 -34.70
C ALA A 604 33.11 25.44 -34.86
N CYS A 605 32.14 24.67 -35.32
CA CYS A 605 32.33 23.24 -35.55
C CYS A 605 33.35 23.02 -36.67
N LYS A 606 34.39 22.22 -36.40
CA LYS A 606 35.32 21.76 -37.43
C LYS A 606 34.54 20.95 -38.47
N ARG A 607 34.44 21.45 -39.70
CA ARG A 607 33.95 20.67 -40.84
C ARG A 607 35.09 19.75 -41.30
N LEU A 608 34.85 18.46 -41.48
CA LEU A 608 35.83 17.59 -42.16
C LEU A 608 36.13 18.21 -43.54
N SER A 609 37.42 18.35 -43.87
CA SER A 609 37.79 18.84 -45.20
C SER A 609 37.32 17.83 -46.26
N ALA A 610 36.99 18.30 -47.46
CA ALA A 610 36.64 17.41 -48.57
C ALA A 610 37.71 16.32 -48.76
N GLY A 611 39.00 16.67 -48.59
CA GLY A 611 40.12 15.74 -48.65
C GLY A 611 40.10 14.63 -47.58
N ALA A 612 39.65 14.91 -46.35
CA ALA A 612 39.50 13.90 -45.31
C ALA A 612 38.35 12.93 -45.61
N ILE A 613 37.24 13.43 -46.16
CA ILE A 613 36.11 12.62 -46.61
C ILE A 613 36.54 11.72 -47.78
N PHE A 614 37.24 12.27 -48.77
CA PHE A 614 37.82 11.49 -49.87
C PHE A 614 38.82 10.45 -49.38
N GLY A 615 39.65 10.78 -48.38
CA GLY A 615 40.60 9.84 -47.77
C GLY A 615 39.92 8.66 -47.09
N ILE A 616 38.83 8.89 -46.35
CA ILE A 616 38.03 7.81 -45.72
C ILE A 616 37.39 6.93 -46.80
N ILE A 617 36.79 7.54 -47.84
CA ILE A 617 36.16 6.79 -48.94
C ILE A 617 37.20 5.93 -49.68
N ILE A 618 38.37 6.47 -50.00
CA ILE A 618 39.46 5.73 -50.63
C ILE A 618 39.95 4.61 -49.71
N GLY A 619 40.09 4.86 -48.41
CA GLY A 619 40.48 3.83 -47.44
C GLY A 619 39.48 2.67 -47.36
N VAL A 620 38.18 2.95 -47.37
CA VAL A 620 37.11 1.92 -47.38
C VAL A 620 37.07 1.17 -48.71
N LEU A 621 37.27 1.85 -49.84
CA LEU A 621 37.33 1.22 -51.17
C LEU A 621 38.57 0.31 -51.30
N LEU A 622 39.73 0.74 -50.79
CA LEU A 622 40.95 -0.07 -50.78
C LEU A 622 40.82 -1.25 -49.82
N GLY A 623 40.24 -1.05 -48.63
CA GLY A 623 39.99 -2.13 -47.66
C GLY A 623 39.01 -3.18 -48.17
N SER A 624 37.89 -2.75 -48.77
CA SER A 624 36.93 -3.66 -49.41
C SER A 624 37.53 -4.38 -50.63
N GLY A 625 38.30 -3.68 -51.45
CA GLY A 625 39.06 -4.28 -52.56
C GLY A 625 40.06 -5.34 -52.08
N PHE A 626 40.76 -5.09 -50.97
CA PHE A 626 41.67 -6.05 -50.36
C PHE A 626 40.94 -7.30 -49.84
N LEU A 627 39.78 -7.14 -49.21
CA LEU A 627 38.95 -8.28 -48.78
C LEU A 627 38.45 -9.11 -49.97
N VAL A 628 38.04 -8.47 -51.06
CA VAL A 628 37.66 -9.17 -52.31
C VAL A 628 38.86 -9.92 -52.90
N LEU A 629 40.04 -9.29 -52.93
CA LEU A 629 41.28 -9.92 -53.40
C LEU A 629 41.65 -11.15 -52.56
N CYS A 630 41.58 -11.03 -51.22
CA CYS A 630 41.76 -12.17 -50.31
C CYS A 630 40.74 -13.27 -50.57
N GLY A 631 39.47 -12.92 -50.80
CA GLY A 631 38.42 -13.86 -51.18
C GLY A 631 38.73 -14.59 -52.50
N VAL A 632 39.20 -13.87 -53.52
CA VAL A 632 39.62 -14.45 -54.81
C VAL A 632 40.83 -15.37 -54.66
N VAL A 633 41.84 -14.99 -53.86
CA VAL A 633 43.01 -15.83 -53.58
C VAL A 633 42.59 -17.12 -52.88
N VAL A 634 41.71 -17.03 -51.88
CA VAL A 634 41.17 -18.21 -51.18
C VAL A 634 40.36 -19.08 -52.14
N TRP A 635 39.52 -18.48 -52.98
CA TRP A 635 38.73 -19.20 -53.99
C TRP A 635 39.63 -19.91 -55.01
N LYS A 636 40.64 -19.23 -55.56
CA LYS A 636 41.63 -19.80 -56.49
C LYS A 636 42.43 -20.94 -55.85
N ARG A 637 42.78 -20.79 -54.56
CA ARG A 637 43.45 -21.83 -53.78
C ARG A 637 42.56 -23.06 -53.61
N ARG A 638 41.26 -22.88 -53.31
CA ARG A 638 40.29 -23.98 -53.23
C ARG A 638 40.10 -24.67 -54.58
N GLU A 639 40.05 -23.91 -55.68
CA GLU A 639 39.95 -24.47 -57.03
C GLU A 639 41.18 -25.30 -57.41
N ASN A 640 42.39 -24.82 -57.08
CA ASN A 640 43.63 -25.56 -57.31
C ASN A 640 43.70 -26.85 -56.48
N ILE A 641 43.23 -26.83 -55.23
CA ILE A 641 43.11 -28.04 -54.39
C ILE A 641 42.09 -29.02 -55.00
N ALA A 642 40.95 -28.54 -55.47
CA ALA A 642 39.93 -29.38 -56.13
C ALA A 642 40.44 -30.01 -57.45
N ARG A 643 41.26 -29.28 -58.22
CA ARG A 643 41.95 -29.81 -59.41
C ARG A 643 43.00 -30.85 -59.05
N ALA A 644 43.76 -30.66 -57.96
CA ALA A 644 44.72 -31.65 -57.47
C ALA A 644 44.05 -32.97 -57.06
N HIS A 645 42.87 -32.91 -56.42
CA HIS A 645 42.07 -34.11 -56.11
C HIS A 645 41.50 -34.83 -57.35
N LYS A 646 41.37 -34.15 -58.49
CA LYS A 646 40.90 -34.75 -59.76
C LYS A 646 42.01 -35.45 -60.57
N ILE A 647 43.28 -35.26 -60.20
CA ILE A 647 44.45 -35.88 -60.87
C ILE A 647 44.88 -37.20 -60.18
N MET A 648 44.37 -37.49 -58.96
CA MET A 648 44.58 -38.76 -58.26
C MET A 648 43.27 -39.57 -58.20
N SER A 649 42.96 -40.28 -59.29
CA SER A 649 42.11 -41.48 -59.24
C SER A 649 43.01 -42.72 -59.42
N PRO A 650 43.15 -43.60 -58.42
CA PRO A 650 43.75 -44.91 -58.64
C PRO A 650 42.74 -45.86 -59.29
N ARG A 651 43.18 -46.54 -60.35
CA ARG A 651 42.51 -47.68 -61.00
C ARG A 651 42.19 -48.79 -59.98
N GLU A 652 40.98 -49.35 -60.06
CA GLU A 652 40.61 -50.71 -59.59
C GLU A 652 41.44 -51.76 -60.37
N ALA A 653 41.75 -53.00 -59.97
CA ALA A 653 41.38 -53.96 -58.92
C ALA A 653 42.55 -55.01 -58.86
N PRO A 654 42.44 -56.30 -58.41
CA PRO A 654 41.54 -57.01 -57.50
C PRO A 654 42.31 -57.94 -56.50
N TYR A 655 41.57 -58.75 -55.73
CA TYR A 655 41.89 -59.98 -54.98
C TYR A 655 41.73 -59.90 -53.44
N ALA A 656 40.71 -60.63 -52.96
CA ALA A 656 40.54 -61.33 -51.69
C ALA A 656 39.07 -61.21 -51.22
N ALA A 657 38.26 -62.17 -51.70
CA ALA A 657 37.10 -62.71 -50.98
C ALA A 657 37.58 -63.24 -49.62
N SER A 658 36.83 -63.39 -48.54
CA SER A 658 35.42 -63.59 -48.23
C SER A 658 35.39 -63.75 -46.70
N HIS A 659 34.33 -63.40 -45.98
CA HIS A 659 33.72 -64.23 -44.92
C HIS A 659 32.65 -63.46 -44.11
N THR A 660 31.41 -63.97 -44.18
CA THR A 660 30.42 -64.19 -43.09
C THR A 660 30.05 -63.04 -42.14
N ARG A 661 28.80 -62.57 -42.20
CA ARG A 661 27.63 -62.95 -41.36
C ARG A 661 27.68 -62.46 -39.89
N ALA A 662 26.75 -61.55 -39.60
CA ALA A 662 25.78 -61.52 -38.49
C ALA A 662 26.22 -61.46 -37.00
N ASN A 663 25.53 -60.56 -36.29
CA ASN A 663 25.10 -60.58 -34.87
C ASN A 663 26.00 -60.02 -33.74
N ALA A 664 25.52 -58.88 -33.21
CA ALA A 664 25.26 -58.59 -31.78
C ALA A 664 26.47 -58.26 -30.84
N PRO A 665 26.26 -57.84 -29.57
CA PRO A 665 26.58 -56.48 -29.09
C PRO A 665 27.50 -56.46 -27.82
N VAL A 666 27.63 -55.28 -27.19
CA VAL A 666 27.92 -55.03 -25.75
C VAL A 666 29.37 -54.72 -25.31
N LYS A 667 29.50 -53.46 -24.82
CA LYS A 667 30.21 -52.87 -23.65
C LYS A 667 31.68 -53.12 -23.28
N ASP A 668 32.28 -51.97 -22.93
CA ASP A 668 33.12 -51.60 -21.78
C ASP A 668 34.46 -52.33 -21.51
N VAL A 669 35.52 -51.56 -21.29
CA VAL A 669 36.10 -51.26 -19.95
C VAL A 669 37.46 -50.57 -20.11
N GLN A 670 37.71 -49.60 -19.23
CA GLN A 670 38.92 -48.79 -19.07
C GLN A 670 40.17 -49.55 -18.58
N LEU A 671 41.32 -48.88 -18.69
CA LEU A 671 42.28 -48.51 -17.61
C LEU A 671 43.75 -48.79 -17.95
N SER A 672 44.52 -47.70 -18.05
CA SER A 672 45.82 -47.41 -17.38
C SER A 672 47.02 -48.36 -17.64
N ARG A 673 48.31 -48.02 -17.54
CA ARG A 673 49.09 -46.92 -16.94
C ARG A 673 50.59 -47.14 -17.28
N PHE A 674 51.41 -46.10 -17.12
CA PHE A 674 52.89 -46.09 -16.90
C PHE A 674 53.83 -46.46 -18.08
N GLY A 675 54.99 -45.83 -18.31
CA GLY A 675 55.71 -44.74 -17.63
C GLY A 675 57.10 -44.44 -18.26
N SER A 676 57.57 -43.21 -18.01
CA SER A 676 58.94 -42.62 -17.97
C SER A 676 60.04 -42.92 -19.02
N PHE A 677 60.75 -41.87 -19.49
CA PHE A 677 62.09 -41.44 -19.00
C PHE A 677 62.59 -40.10 -19.62
N THR A 678 63.45 -39.43 -18.86
CA THR A 678 64.12 -38.10 -18.82
C THR A 678 65.08 -37.80 -20.02
N GLU A 679 65.67 -36.63 -20.34
CA GLU A 679 66.19 -35.42 -19.65
C GLU A 679 66.57 -34.35 -20.74
N GLN A 680 66.43 -33.02 -20.58
CA GLN A 680 67.47 -32.06 -20.18
C GLN A 680 66.94 -30.59 -20.16
N ARG A 681 67.76 -29.69 -19.60
CA ARG A 681 67.45 -28.52 -18.74
C ARG A 681 68.02 -27.21 -19.31
N LEU A 682 67.35 -26.05 -19.08
CA LEU A 682 67.90 -24.71 -18.72
C LEU A 682 66.72 -23.71 -18.59
N MET A 683 66.22 -23.45 -17.36
CA MET A 683 66.46 -22.27 -16.49
C MET A 683 66.17 -20.91 -17.17
N SER A 684 65.36 -19.98 -16.64
CA SER A 684 65.09 -19.58 -15.25
C SER A 684 63.74 -18.81 -15.15
N VAL A 685 62.85 -19.15 -14.18
CA VAL A 685 62.57 -18.45 -12.88
C VAL A 685 61.70 -17.20 -13.09
N SER A 686 60.36 -17.28 -12.99
CA SER A 686 59.49 -17.31 -11.77
C SER A 686 59.40 -15.95 -11.04
N GLY A 687 58.27 -15.48 -10.54
CA GLY A 687 56.96 -16.11 -10.35
C GLY A 687 56.00 -15.09 -9.72
N GLY A 688 54.71 -15.42 -9.77
CA GLY A 688 53.65 -14.69 -9.11
C GLY A 688 53.37 -15.17 -7.68
N SER A 689 52.66 -14.28 -6.97
CA SER A 689 51.62 -14.50 -5.96
C SER A 689 51.91 -15.20 -4.62
N ALA A 690 51.70 -14.37 -3.56
CA ALA A 690 51.02 -14.62 -2.27
C ALA A 690 51.74 -15.45 -1.17
N PRO A 691 51.26 -15.51 0.10
CA PRO A 691 50.74 -14.48 1.04
C PRO A 691 51.32 -14.62 2.49
N GLN A 692 51.02 -13.66 3.41
CA GLN A 692 50.79 -13.80 4.89
C GLN A 692 51.39 -12.69 5.82
N SER A 693 50.49 -11.93 6.47
CA SER A 693 50.48 -11.47 7.90
C SER A 693 51.58 -10.53 8.45
N PRO A 694 51.51 -9.96 9.69
CA PRO A 694 50.42 -9.78 10.67
C PRO A 694 50.31 -8.35 11.30
N LYS A 695 49.29 -8.16 12.15
CA LYS A 695 49.07 -7.20 13.27
C LYS A 695 50.09 -6.06 13.52
N VAL A 696 49.56 -4.84 13.67
CA VAL A 696 49.49 -4.07 14.95
C VAL A 696 48.13 -3.40 15.00
#